data_AF-A0A1F9R7R6-F1
#
_entry.id   AF-A0A1F9R7R6-F1
#
_cell.length_a   1.000
_cell.length_b   1.000
_cell.length_c   1.000
_cell.angle_alpha   90.00
_cell.angle_beta   90.00
_cell.angle_gamma   90.00
#
_symmetry.space_group_name_H-M   'P 1'
#
loop_
_entity.id
_entity.type
_entity.pdbx_description
1 polymer ?
#
loop_
_entity_poly.entity_id
_entity_poly.type
_entity_poly.pdbx_seq_one_letter_code
_entity_poly.pdbx_strand_id
1 'polypeptide(L)'
;MILTAFPILSPTSGIAFAQTAQDENWKNYYSLVHDTKENNVRYAKQMGYDYINVYSWYSSYYKSTPTTAGMKFYMLGPHLYYQVFETLENYKNLNGAFMIDKSRIYTSTQAAWYSAYMVNISANKFPDNLATGWWNGSNKFEVLWDFQQQAVIDYVVEKIIKTAGTFAGNNFNFAGYQFDVPDLAGCFYKWDSTKGGQTKTTLKAMTGSDSGIDHIGLNGTKTKDFAAYPDGLAAFFKQLMRETKKIYPNAKWIIDPARIYSTTGYDEWVNGISQRQDKADLIPDLVMEEGASTNFVDEPKNFDYYDSSGVKIGPTGITKNMVGSNQRSKIDENINRLIAAKAGVNGAWYNWFLNLALGNMSSTFTDSVANVYPRLKLIKCIPNWDNLNAIAVDSSHRAWNKSTTDPVYDSYDANGYQQSHIDKDVMYSRHWKTGKLFAVFTSTSGVIQLKPGEALASIRSANEYFEENLIDASGDVSTAAAGDHLEIKLKSTFDIAIDTANSQIKGVGYILTISKTGNLAPVITSALSSTGTAATALSYQITAANSPTSFSAAGLPAGLSVSTTTGLISGTPTAAATSNVALSASNTSGTGVSTLTLSVYSACDLNRDASTNVVDVQLQVNAALGAAACASDLNRDGLCNVIDVQRDVNASLGGQCLLGP
;
A
#
# COMPACT_ATOMS: atom_id res chain seq x y z
N MET A 1 -13.89 -17.18 45.09
CA MET A 1 -15.26 -16.71 45.37
C MET A 1 -15.97 -16.58 44.02
N ILE A 2 -16.82 -17.55 43.73
CA ILE A 2 -17.88 -17.65 42.70
C ILE A 2 -17.69 -16.84 41.39
N LEU A 3 -17.31 -17.56 40.32
CA LEU A 3 -17.60 -17.18 38.93
C LEU A 3 -19.12 -17.09 38.73
N THR A 4 -19.61 -16.01 38.12
CA THR A 4 -20.96 -15.96 37.55
C THR A 4 -20.86 -15.78 36.04
N ALA A 5 -21.55 -16.68 35.34
CA ALA A 5 -21.64 -16.76 33.89
C ALA A 5 -22.64 -15.73 33.34
N PHE A 6 -22.32 -15.13 32.19
CA PHE A 6 -23.27 -14.40 31.34
C PHE A 6 -23.58 -15.23 30.07
N PRO A 7 -24.77 -15.07 29.45
CA PRO A 7 -25.32 -16.07 28.55
C PRO A 7 -24.70 -16.03 27.15
N ILE A 8 -24.52 -17.24 26.60
CA ILE A 8 -24.11 -17.52 25.22
C ILE A 8 -25.31 -17.24 24.30
N LEU A 9 -25.13 -16.35 23.32
CA LEU A 9 -26.02 -16.27 22.16
C LEU A 9 -25.36 -17.03 20.99
N SER A 10 -26.09 -18.00 20.43
CA SER A 10 -25.68 -18.80 19.29
C SER A 10 -25.68 -18.00 17.98
N PRO A 11 -24.77 -18.27 17.03
CA PRO A 11 -24.78 -17.61 15.72
C PRO A 11 -25.79 -18.28 14.78
N THR A 12 -26.82 -17.55 14.35
CA THR A 12 -27.67 -17.95 13.23
C THR A 12 -27.03 -17.53 11.90
N SER A 13 -26.68 -18.55 11.11
CA SER A 13 -26.77 -18.68 9.65
C SER A 13 -26.63 -17.43 8.76
N GLY A 14 -25.52 -17.38 8.04
CA GLY A 14 -25.51 -17.23 6.58
C GLY A 14 -26.07 -15.94 5.99
N ILE A 15 -25.29 -14.87 6.06
CA ILE A 15 -25.32 -13.79 5.06
C ILE A 15 -23.88 -13.61 4.60
N ALA A 16 -23.64 -13.81 3.30
CA ALA A 16 -22.35 -13.52 2.70
C ALA A 16 -22.09 -12.01 2.84
N PHE A 17 -21.30 -11.64 3.84
CA PHE A 17 -20.72 -10.31 3.91
C PHE A 17 -19.76 -10.19 2.72
N ALA A 18 -20.12 -9.35 1.75
CA ALA A 18 -19.12 -8.74 0.89
C ALA A 18 -18.02 -8.21 1.81
N GLN A 19 -16.77 -8.60 1.54
CA GLN A 19 -15.59 -8.15 2.25
C GLN A 19 -15.54 -6.62 2.17
N THR A 20 -16.16 -5.93 3.13
CA THR A 20 -15.96 -4.51 3.36
C THR A 20 -14.46 -4.37 3.55
N ALA A 21 -13.80 -3.61 2.67
CA ALA A 21 -12.36 -3.37 2.74
C ALA A 21 -11.98 -3.17 4.21
N GLN A 22 -11.19 -4.11 4.74
CA GLN A 22 -10.66 -4.00 6.09
C GLN A 22 -9.91 -2.66 6.13
N ASP A 23 -10.10 -1.85 7.16
CA ASP A 23 -9.45 -0.54 7.26
C ASP A 23 -7.93 -0.73 7.31
N GLU A 24 -7.25 -0.70 6.15
CA GLU A 24 -5.80 -0.96 6.01
C GLU A 24 -4.94 0.23 6.48
N ASN A 25 -5.56 1.33 6.96
CA ASN A 25 -4.86 2.53 7.42
C ASN A 25 -3.86 2.29 8.56
N TRP A 26 -3.97 1.19 9.29
CA TRP A 26 -3.06 0.80 10.36
C TRP A 26 -1.65 0.50 9.86
N LYS A 27 -1.50 0.17 8.57
CA LYS A 27 -0.21 -0.02 7.91
C LYS A 27 0.45 1.29 7.46
N ASN A 28 -0.32 2.39 7.41
CA ASN A 28 0.19 3.74 7.18
C ASN A 28 0.44 4.43 8.53
N TYR A 29 1.65 4.27 9.05
CA TYR A 29 2.02 4.81 10.35
C TYR A 29 3.24 5.71 10.26
N TYR A 30 3.35 6.59 11.24
CA TYR A 30 4.48 7.50 11.39
C TYR A 30 5.21 7.22 12.70
N SER A 31 6.43 6.68 12.62
CA SER A 31 7.26 6.59 13.82
C SER A 31 7.82 7.97 14.17
N LEU A 32 7.81 8.28 15.47
CA LEU A 32 8.39 9.51 15.99
C LEU A 32 9.87 9.58 15.63
N VAL A 33 10.21 10.66 14.96
CA VAL A 33 11.57 10.98 14.61
C VAL A 33 12.16 11.94 15.63
N HIS A 34 13.48 12.10 15.65
CA HIS A 34 14.12 13.15 16.44
C HIS A 34 13.47 14.48 16.04
N ASP A 35 12.57 14.96 16.90
CA ASP A 35 11.82 16.21 16.89
C ASP A 35 11.03 16.25 18.21
N THR A 36 10.39 17.37 18.52
CA THR A 36 9.42 17.40 19.62
C THR A 36 8.24 16.45 19.34
N LYS A 37 7.70 15.86 20.39
CA LYS A 37 6.49 15.02 20.35
C LYS A 37 5.30 15.77 19.74
N GLU A 38 5.20 17.09 19.95
CA GLU A 38 4.21 17.97 19.35
C GLU A 38 4.36 18.09 17.83
N ASN A 39 5.56 18.37 17.34
CA ASN A 39 5.84 18.52 15.90
C ASN A 39 5.66 17.21 15.14
N ASN A 40 6.05 16.09 15.76
CA ASN A 40 5.81 14.77 15.19
C ASN A 40 4.32 14.50 14.96
N VAL A 41 3.48 14.75 15.97
CA VAL A 41 2.02 14.58 15.87
C VAL A 41 1.41 15.54 14.85
N ARG A 42 1.90 16.78 14.81
CA ARG A 42 1.51 17.80 13.83
C ARG A 42 1.76 17.34 12.40
N TYR A 43 2.99 16.93 12.07
CA TYR A 43 3.35 16.41 10.75
C TYR A 43 2.58 15.14 10.39
N ALA A 44 2.47 14.19 11.34
CA ALA A 44 1.74 12.94 11.13
C ALA A 44 0.29 13.20 10.69
N LYS A 45 -0.43 14.09 11.40
CA LYS A 45 -1.80 14.45 11.04
C LYS A 45 -1.89 15.13 9.68
N GLN A 46 -0.98 16.05 9.39
CA GLN A 46 -0.95 16.78 8.13
C GLN A 46 -0.80 15.84 6.92
N MET A 47 0.05 14.83 7.04
CA MET A 47 0.32 13.85 5.98
C MET A 47 -0.65 12.66 5.99
N GLY A 48 -1.68 12.70 6.84
CA GLY A 48 -2.76 11.72 6.86
C GLY A 48 -2.45 10.44 7.62
N TYR A 49 -1.49 10.43 8.54
CA TYR A 49 -1.23 9.30 9.42
C TYR A 49 -2.19 9.30 10.61
N ASP A 50 -2.91 8.20 10.81
CA ASP A 50 -3.74 7.96 12.01
C ASP A 50 -2.99 7.20 13.10
N TYR A 51 -1.89 6.54 12.74
CA TYR A 51 -1.12 5.67 13.61
C TYR A 51 0.28 6.24 13.79
N ILE A 52 0.74 6.26 15.04
CA ILE A 52 2.10 6.68 15.39
C ILE A 52 2.77 5.68 16.30
N ASN A 53 4.10 5.65 16.29
CA ASN A 53 4.83 4.99 17.36
C ASN A 53 4.90 5.89 18.59
N VAL A 54 5.00 5.30 19.77
CA VAL A 54 5.26 6.03 21.02
C VAL A 54 6.50 5.50 21.71
N TYR A 55 7.01 6.27 22.67
CA TYR A 55 8.04 5.85 23.61
C TYR A 55 7.60 6.04 25.05
N SER A 56 8.19 5.23 25.94
CA SER A 56 7.96 5.23 27.39
C SER A 56 8.00 6.62 28.06
N TRP A 57 8.99 7.43 27.68
CA TRP A 57 9.33 8.72 28.32
C TRP A 57 8.25 9.80 28.15
N TYR A 58 7.39 9.68 27.14
CA TYR A 58 6.39 10.70 26.78
C TYR A 58 4.94 10.27 27.08
N SER A 59 4.74 9.18 27.84
CA SER A 59 3.42 8.66 28.21
C SER A 59 2.45 9.72 28.76
N SER A 60 2.92 10.62 29.63
CA SER A 60 2.11 11.71 30.21
C SER A 60 1.62 12.71 29.16
N TYR A 61 2.46 13.02 28.17
CA TYR A 61 2.11 13.92 27.08
C TYR A 61 0.99 13.34 26.22
N TYR A 62 1.16 12.11 25.71
CA TYR A 62 0.19 11.51 24.80
C TYR A 62 -1.19 11.33 25.42
N LYS A 63 -1.23 11.05 26.73
CA LYS A 63 -2.47 10.88 27.49
C LYS A 63 -3.24 12.19 27.67
N SER A 64 -2.54 13.32 27.79
CA SER A 64 -3.12 14.59 28.22
C SER A 64 -3.30 15.61 27.10
N THR A 65 -2.62 15.45 25.96
CA THR A 65 -2.69 16.41 24.86
C THR A 65 -3.93 16.21 23.97
N PRO A 66 -4.66 17.27 23.58
CA PRO A 66 -5.71 17.18 22.56
C PRO A 66 -5.15 16.90 21.15
N THR A 67 -3.86 17.17 20.90
CA THR A 67 -3.26 17.00 19.57
C THR A 67 -3.22 15.55 19.12
N THR A 68 -3.25 14.56 20.01
CA THR A 68 -3.30 13.13 19.69
C THR A 68 -4.73 12.59 19.57
N ALA A 69 -5.75 13.45 19.77
CA ALA A 69 -7.12 13.00 19.72
C ALA A 69 -7.46 12.36 18.37
N GLY A 70 -8.11 11.20 18.44
CA GLY A 70 -8.51 10.37 17.29
C GLY A 70 -7.39 9.50 16.71
N MET A 71 -6.14 9.67 17.15
CA MET A 71 -5.03 8.86 16.69
C MET A 71 -4.96 7.52 17.43
N LYS A 72 -4.18 6.61 16.87
CA LYS A 72 -3.86 5.31 17.45
C LYS A 72 -2.35 5.14 17.56
N PHE A 73 -1.89 4.20 18.39
CA PHE A 73 -0.45 4.04 18.60
C PHE A 73 0.06 2.63 18.73
N TYR A 74 1.29 2.44 18.23
CA TYR A 74 2.11 1.28 18.51
C TYR A 74 3.14 1.62 19.58
N MET A 75 3.31 0.75 20.56
CA MET A 75 4.46 0.85 21.46
C MET A 75 5.67 0.25 20.76
N LEU A 76 6.68 1.07 20.51
CA LEU A 76 7.93 0.63 19.89
C LEU A 76 8.86 0.03 20.94
N GLY A 77 9.28 -1.24 20.78
CA GLY A 77 10.20 -1.92 21.69
C GLY A 77 9.73 -1.92 23.15
N PRO A 78 8.47 -2.31 23.46
CA PRO A 78 7.87 -2.09 24.77
C PRO A 78 8.58 -2.85 25.91
N HIS A 79 9.28 -3.94 25.60
CA HIS A 79 10.06 -4.72 26.56
C HIS A 79 11.24 -3.93 27.18
N LEU A 80 11.65 -2.82 26.56
CA LEU A 80 12.71 -1.93 27.06
C LEU A 80 12.15 -0.73 27.84
N TYR A 81 10.83 -0.62 27.98
CA TYR A 81 10.21 0.51 28.66
C TYR A 81 10.51 0.46 30.15
N TYR A 82 10.84 1.60 30.75
CA TYR A 82 11.17 1.65 32.18
C TYR A 82 10.03 1.14 33.07
N GLN A 83 8.77 1.24 32.63
CA GLN A 83 7.61 0.69 33.32
C GLN A 83 7.65 -0.85 33.46
N VAL A 84 8.35 -1.53 32.55
CA VAL A 84 8.58 -2.99 32.63
C VAL A 84 9.60 -3.32 33.74
N PHE A 85 10.43 -2.36 34.14
CA PHE A 85 11.41 -2.50 35.22
C PHE A 85 10.90 -1.95 36.57
N GLU A 86 9.58 -1.67 36.72
CA GLU A 86 9.03 -0.90 37.85
C GLU A 86 9.27 -1.49 39.25
N THR A 87 9.56 -2.79 39.36
CA THR A 87 9.88 -3.44 40.65
C THR A 87 11.29 -3.16 41.15
N LEU A 88 12.14 -2.54 40.33
CA LEU A 88 13.51 -2.20 40.69
C LEU A 88 13.53 -0.92 41.55
N GLU A 89 14.12 -1.03 42.75
CA GLU A 89 14.21 0.08 43.71
C GLU A 89 14.87 1.33 43.08
N ASN A 90 14.25 2.51 43.28
CA ASN A 90 14.71 3.81 42.78
C ASN A 90 14.85 3.95 41.25
N TYR A 91 13.95 3.31 40.48
CA TYR A 91 13.98 3.31 39.01
C TYR A 91 13.96 4.72 38.36
N LYS A 92 13.34 5.73 39.01
CA LYS A 92 13.31 7.12 38.50
C LYS A 92 14.70 7.75 38.34
N ASN A 93 15.71 7.21 39.04
CA ASN A 93 17.10 7.66 38.98
C ASN A 93 17.98 6.74 38.10
N LEU A 94 17.40 5.82 37.33
CA LEU A 94 18.13 4.84 36.51
C LEU A 94 18.31 5.25 35.04
N ASN A 95 17.91 6.45 34.59
CA ASN A 95 18.12 6.99 33.22
C ASN A 95 18.45 5.90 32.16
N GLY A 96 17.45 5.06 31.86
CA GLY A 96 17.61 3.85 31.04
C GLY A 96 17.91 2.60 31.87
N ALA A 97 16.92 2.09 32.62
CA ALA A 97 17.06 0.85 33.41
C ALA A 97 17.35 -0.40 32.54
N PHE A 98 17.09 -0.34 31.24
CA PHE A 98 17.52 -1.33 30.26
C PHE A 98 19.01 -1.21 29.89
N MET A 99 19.72 -0.17 30.34
CA MET A 99 21.15 0.04 30.16
C MET A 99 21.89 -0.10 31.49
N ILE A 100 22.86 -1.01 31.54
CA ILE A 100 23.79 -1.13 32.65
C ILE A 100 25.00 -0.23 32.39
N ASP A 101 25.24 0.70 33.30
CA ASP A 101 26.49 1.47 33.39
C ASP A 101 27.46 0.81 34.37
N LYS A 102 28.59 0.32 33.88
CA LYS A 102 29.64 -0.34 34.68
C LYS A 102 30.35 0.60 35.66
N SER A 103 30.27 1.91 35.45
CA SER A 103 30.84 2.90 36.37
C SER A 103 29.95 3.19 37.59
N ARG A 104 28.70 2.74 37.54
CA ARG A 104 27.72 2.95 38.59
C ARG A 104 27.82 1.86 39.67
N ILE A 105 27.64 2.26 40.92
CA ILE A 105 27.46 1.33 42.04
C ILE A 105 25.99 0.93 42.14
N TYR A 106 25.72 -0.37 42.12
CA TYR A 106 24.39 -0.96 42.29
C TYR A 106 24.25 -1.56 43.68
N THR A 107 23.04 -1.51 44.25
CA THR A 107 22.77 -2.20 45.51
C THR A 107 22.78 -3.72 45.30
N SER A 108 22.94 -4.48 46.37
CA SER A 108 22.82 -5.94 46.32
C SER A 108 21.46 -6.38 45.79
N THR A 109 20.38 -5.68 46.15
CA THR A 109 19.03 -5.89 45.63
C THR A 109 18.97 -5.67 44.12
N GLN A 110 19.58 -4.60 43.60
CA GLN A 110 19.61 -4.33 42.16
C GLN A 110 20.41 -5.40 41.39
N ALA A 111 21.60 -5.74 41.87
CA ALA A 111 22.45 -6.77 41.26
C ALA A 111 21.76 -8.15 41.24
N ALA A 112 21.10 -8.52 42.35
CA ALA A 112 20.34 -9.75 42.45
C ALA A 112 19.13 -9.76 41.50
N TRP A 113 18.42 -8.64 41.38
CA TRP A 113 17.30 -8.50 40.45
C TRP A 113 17.77 -8.68 39.01
N TYR A 114 18.77 -7.95 38.53
CA TYR A 114 19.26 -8.13 37.15
C TYR A 114 19.74 -9.56 36.89
N SER A 115 20.45 -10.16 37.84
CA SER A 115 20.92 -11.54 37.71
C SER A 115 19.79 -12.58 37.68
N ALA A 116 18.60 -12.27 38.19
CA ALA A 116 17.45 -13.18 38.17
C ALA A 116 16.59 -13.03 36.90
N TYR A 117 16.51 -11.83 36.33
CA TYR A 117 15.62 -11.51 35.21
C TYR A 117 16.33 -11.43 33.84
N MET A 118 17.66 -11.26 33.80
CA MET A 118 18.45 -11.11 32.57
C MET A 118 19.30 -12.34 32.28
N VAL A 119 19.65 -12.52 31.00
CA VAL A 119 20.44 -13.68 30.55
C VAL A 119 21.81 -13.67 31.22
N ASN A 120 22.11 -14.73 31.97
CA ASN A 120 23.44 -14.95 32.53
C ASN A 120 24.33 -15.74 31.56
N ILE A 121 25.59 -15.35 31.44
CA ILE A 121 26.60 -15.98 30.58
C ILE A 121 27.80 -16.55 31.34
N SER A 122 27.99 -16.18 32.61
CA SER A 122 29.11 -16.67 33.42
C SER A 122 28.82 -16.60 34.92
N ALA A 123 29.63 -17.29 35.72
CA ALA A 123 29.59 -17.22 37.18
C ALA A 123 30.31 -15.98 37.76
N ASN A 124 30.66 -15.00 36.92
CA ASN A 124 31.30 -13.76 37.37
C ASN A 124 30.35 -12.93 38.25
N LYS A 125 30.88 -11.85 38.84
CA LYS A 125 30.03 -10.93 39.58
C LYS A 125 29.29 -10.00 38.63
N PHE A 126 28.09 -9.58 39.03
CA PHE A 126 27.38 -8.50 38.37
C PHE A 126 28.22 -7.22 38.27
N PRO A 127 28.22 -6.53 37.11
CA PRO A 127 27.44 -6.81 35.90
C PRO A 127 28.09 -7.75 34.87
N ASP A 128 29.29 -8.28 35.11
CA ASP A 128 30.06 -9.08 34.15
C ASP A 128 29.54 -10.51 33.96
N ASN A 129 28.53 -10.94 34.73
CA ASN A 129 27.81 -12.19 34.50
C ASN A 129 26.76 -12.09 33.40
N LEU A 130 26.33 -10.89 33.00
CA LEU A 130 25.21 -10.72 32.09
C LEU A 130 25.62 -10.80 30.63
N ALA A 131 24.74 -11.33 29.80
CA ALA A 131 24.80 -11.11 28.36
C ALA A 131 24.61 -9.61 28.08
N THR A 132 25.27 -9.12 27.04
CA THR A 132 25.21 -7.71 26.66
C THR A 132 24.55 -7.53 25.30
N GLY A 133 23.62 -6.60 25.21
CA GLY A 133 23.07 -6.04 23.98
C GLY A 133 23.88 -4.82 23.52
N TRP A 134 23.22 -3.88 22.83
CA TRP A 134 23.87 -2.71 22.23
C TRP A 134 24.64 -1.86 23.26
N TRP A 135 25.81 -1.36 22.88
CA TRP A 135 26.70 -0.58 23.75
C TRP A 135 26.65 0.92 23.45
N ASN A 136 26.58 1.73 24.51
CA ASN A 136 26.79 3.18 24.46
C ASN A 136 28.16 3.53 25.07
N GLY A 137 29.19 3.51 24.23
CA GLY A 137 30.58 3.56 24.68
C GLY A 137 31.00 2.29 25.42
N SER A 138 32.22 2.26 25.96
CA SER A 138 32.82 1.05 26.52
C SER A 138 32.28 0.60 27.87
N ASN A 139 31.43 1.41 28.51
CA ASN A 139 31.01 1.22 29.89
C ASN A 139 29.50 1.05 30.05
N LYS A 140 28.70 1.22 28.98
CA LYS A 140 27.24 1.09 29.06
C LYS A 140 26.74 0.10 28.03
N PHE A 141 25.93 -0.85 28.45
CA PHE A 141 25.34 -1.85 27.54
C PHE A 141 23.88 -2.13 27.88
N GLU A 142 23.11 -2.50 26.87
CA GLU A 142 21.72 -2.92 27.01
C GLU A 142 21.63 -4.33 27.62
N VAL A 143 20.70 -4.55 28.56
CA VAL A 143 20.42 -5.89 29.11
C VAL A 143 19.42 -6.65 28.26
N LEU A 144 19.53 -7.97 28.28
CA LEU A 144 18.65 -8.86 27.55
C LEU A 144 17.86 -9.73 28.54
N TRP A 145 16.53 -9.65 28.46
CA TRP A 145 15.63 -10.45 29.28
C TRP A 145 15.91 -11.93 29.08
N ASP A 146 15.91 -12.69 30.18
CA ASP A 146 16.03 -14.14 30.13
C ASP A 146 14.70 -14.81 29.80
N PHE A 147 14.27 -14.68 28.55
CA PHE A 147 13.06 -15.35 28.06
C PHE A 147 13.17 -16.87 28.02
N GLN A 148 14.30 -17.47 28.45
CA GLN A 148 14.38 -18.90 28.68
C GLN A 148 13.64 -19.34 29.95
N GLN A 149 13.23 -18.38 30.79
CA GLN A 149 12.35 -18.57 31.93
C GLN A 149 10.92 -18.16 31.58
N GLN A 150 9.96 -19.07 31.74
CA GLN A 150 8.54 -18.77 31.55
C GLN A 150 8.06 -17.70 32.53
N ALA A 151 8.57 -17.70 33.77
CA ALA A 151 8.24 -16.68 34.77
C ALA A 151 8.70 -15.27 34.36
N VAL A 152 9.81 -15.14 33.62
CA VAL A 152 10.26 -13.84 33.05
C VAL A 152 9.34 -13.42 31.91
N ILE A 153 8.94 -14.35 31.03
CA ILE A 153 7.96 -14.09 29.98
C ILE A 153 6.65 -13.57 30.59
N ASP A 154 6.11 -14.26 31.58
CA ASP A 154 4.86 -13.90 32.25
C ASP A 154 4.95 -12.49 32.85
N TYR A 155 6.05 -12.21 33.57
CA TYR A 155 6.32 -10.89 34.15
C TYR A 155 6.36 -9.79 33.08
N VAL A 156 7.16 -9.97 32.02
CA VAL A 156 7.36 -8.93 31.00
C VAL A 156 6.05 -8.69 30.22
N VAL A 157 5.32 -9.75 29.86
CA VAL A 157 4.04 -9.65 29.14
C VAL A 157 3.00 -8.89 29.96
N GLU A 158 2.86 -9.23 31.25
CA GLU A 158 1.93 -8.53 32.15
C GLU A 158 2.26 -7.02 32.20
N LYS A 159 3.54 -6.67 32.40
CA LYS A 159 3.97 -5.28 32.47
C LYS A 159 3.76 -4.52 31.17
N ILE A 160 4.05 -5.12 30.02
CA ILE A 160 3.82 -4.49 28.72
C ILE A 160 2.33 -4.17 28.52
N ILE A 161 1.45 -5.14 28.78
CA ILE A 161 0.00 -4.97 28.64
C ILE A 161 -0.53 -3.90 29.59
N LYS A 162 -0.11 -3.93 30.86
CA LYS A 162 -0.46 -2.90 31.84
C LYS A 162 0.02 -1.52 31.40
N THR A 163 1.23 -1.44 30.85
CA THR A 163 1.82 -0.18 30.37
C THR A 163 1.04 0.38 29.19
N ALA A 164 0.56 -0.44 28.25
CA ALA A 164 -0.26 0.02 27.12
C ALA A 164 -1.49 0.82 27.59
N GLY A 165 -2.15 0.37 28.66
CA GLY A 165 -3.30 1.08 29.26
C GLY A 165 -2.97 2.44 29.87
N THR A 166 -1.69 2.74 30.14
CA THR A 166 -1.28 4.02 30.74
C THR A 166 -1.21 5.17 29.72
N PHE A 167 -1.06 4.85 28.44
CA PHE A 167 -1.03 5.83 27.35
C PHE A 167 -2.44 6.21 26.88
N ALA A 168 -3.42 5.35 27.11
CA ALA A 168 -4.80 5.56 26.66
C ALA A 168 -5.44 6.77 27.38
N GLY A 169 -5.95 7.71 26.59
CA GLY A 169 -6.59 8.96 27.02
C GLY A 169 -6.95 9.83 25.82
N ASN A 170 -7.91 10.77 25.92
CA ASN A 170 -8.28 11.69 24.81
C ASN A 170 -8.63 11.03 23.47
N ASN A 171 -9.23 9.82 23.47
CA ASN A 171 -9.46 9.02 22.25
C ASN A 171 -8.16 8.67 21.48
N PHE A 172 -7.03 8.60 22.20
CA PHE A 172 -5.75 8.05 21.73
C PHE A 172 -5.68 6.56 22.11
N ASN A 173 -5.84 5.69 21.11
CA ASN A 173 -6.12 4.28 21.36
C ASN A 173 -4.94 3.37 21.02
N PHE A 174 -4.72 2.35 21.84
CA PHE A 174 -3.68 1.36 21.62
C PHE A 174 -3.98 0.53 20.36
N ALA A 175 -3.00 0.42 19.46
CA ALA A 175 -3.09 -0.32 18.20
C ALA A 175 -2.21 -1.57 18.15
N GLY A 176 -1.24 -1.73 19.06
CA GLY A 176 -0.35 -2.89 19.05
C GLY A 176 1.09 -2.56 19.38
N TYR A 177 1.99 -3.39 18.86
CA TYR A 177 3.42 -3.31 19.13
C TYR A 177 4.22 -3.28 17.84
N GLN A 178 5.34 -2.57 17.91
CA GLN A 178 6.36 -2.58 16.87
C GLN A 178 7.70 -2.94 17.49
N PHE A 179 8.49 -3.79 16.83
CA PHE A 179 9.81 -4.23 17.32
C PHE A 179 10.89 -3.88 16.30
N ASP A 180 11.82 -3.03 16.72
CA ASP A 180 13.06 -2.72 16.03
C ASP A 180 14.00 -3.94 16.06
N VAL A 181 14.39 -4.44 14.89
CA VAL A 181 15.38 -5.53 14.71
C VAL A 181 15.07 -6.75 15.59
N PRO A 182 13.93 -7.43 15.41
CA PRO A 182 13.66 -8.64 16.18
C PRO A 182 14.47 -9.80 15.59
N ASP A 183 15.54 -10.17 16.29
CA ASP A 183 16.38 -11.33 15.99
C ASP A 183 16.02 -12.46 16.96
N LEU A 184 15.49 -13.58 16.45
CA LEU A 184 15.18 -14.73 17.31
C LEU A 184 16.43 -15.33 17.95
N ALA A 185 17.61 -15.21 17.32
CA ALA A 185 18.87 -15.60 17.93
C ALA A 185 19.34 -14.62 19.02
N GLY A 186 18.65 -13.48 19.18
CA GLY A 186 18.90 -12.43 20.14
C GLY A 186 19.91 -11.39 19.65
N CYS A 187 19.65 -10.12 19.98
CA CYS A 187 20.50 -8.98 19.62
C CYS A 187 21.70 -8.84 20.57
N PHE A 188 22.59 -9.84 20.57
CA PHE A 188 23.78 -9.87 21.41
C PHE A 188 24.95 -9.09 20.78
N TYR A 189 25.62 -8.26 21.58
CA TYR A 189 26.84 -7.54 21.20
C TYR A 189 27.91 -7.73 22.26
N LYS A 190 29.17 -7.50 21.89
CA LYS A 190 30.29 -7.37 22.83
C LYS A 190 31.07 -6.11 22.53
N TRP A 191 31.69 -5.51 23.54
CA TRP A 191 32.67 -4.46 23.31
C TRP A 191 33.95 -5.06 22.71
N ASP A 192 34.40 -4.49 21.59
CA ASP A 192 35.65 -4.84 20.93
C ASP A 192 36.63 -3.66 21.05
N SER A 193 37.53 -3.77 22.02
CA SER A 193 38.53 -2.73 22.28
C SER A 193 39.50 -2.53 21.12
N THR A 194 39.69 -3.53 20.26
CA THR A 194 40.59 -3.42 19.09
C THR A 194 40.00 -2.53 18.01
N LYS A 195 38.67 -2.47 17.92
CA LYS A 195 37.93 -1.59 17.00
C LYS A 195 37.47 -0.28 17.64
N GLY A 196 37.67 -0.12 18.95
CA GLY A 196 37.14 1.01 19.70
C GLY A 196 35.61 1.09 19.68
N GLY A 197 34.92 -0.04 19.55
CA GLY A 197 33.47 -0.09 19.37
C GLY A 197 32.88 -1.47 19.62
N GLN A 198 31.56 -1.60 19.49
CA GLN A 198 30.89 -2.88 19.66
C GLN A 198 30.94 -3.77 18.41
N THR A 199 30.83 -5.08 18.59
CA THR A 199 30.68 -6.08 17.52
C THR A 199 29.53 -7.03 17.88
N LYS A 200 28.63 -7.31 16.92
CA LYS A 200 27.55 -8.30 17.10
C LYS A 200 28.14 -9.68 17.38
N THR A 201 27.54 -10.45 18.27
CA THR A 201 27.99 -11.78 18.69
C THR A 201 26.78 -12.68 18.92
N THR A 202 26.97 -13.90 19.39
CA THR A 202 25.89 -14.82 19.75
C THR A 202 26.04 -15.33 21.17
N LEU A 203 24.95 -15.81 21.75
CA LEU A 203 24.98 -16.47 23.06
C LEU A 203 25.88 -17.71 23.04
N LYS A 204 25.88 -18.46 21.94
CA LYS A 204 26.80 -19.58 21.70
C LYS A 204 28.27 -19.21 21.74
N ALA A 205 28.63 -18.04 21.22
CA ALA A 205 29.99 -17.54 21.33
C ALA A 205 30.36 -17.15 22.78
N MET A 206 29.38 -16.79 23.61
CA MET A 206 29.58 -16.40 25.01
C MET A 206 29.60 -17.61 25.97
N THR A 207 28.72 -18.59 25.78
CA THR A 207 28.48 -19.69 26.73
C THR A 207 28.83 -21.07 26.19
N GLY A 208 29.12 -21.19 24.89
CA GLY A 208 29.28 -22.48 24.19
C GLY A 208 27.96 -23.13 23.75
N SER A 209 26.81 -22.52 24.07
CA SER A 209 25.48 -23.02 23.69
C SER A 209 24.53 -21.88 23.31
N ASP A 210 23.45 -22.15 22.58
CA ASP A 210 22.41 -21.14 22.25
C ASP A 210 21.52 -20.79 23.46
N SER A 211 22.09 -20.86 24.68
CA SER A 211 21.44 -20.71 25.97
C SER A 211 22.35 -19.96 26.94
N GLY A 212 21.74 -19.22 27.86
CA GLY A 212 22.41 -18.73 29.07
C GLY A 212 22.90 -19.89 29.95
N ILE A 213 23.76 -19.57 30.90
CA ILE A 213 24.18 -20.52 31.93
C ILE A 213 23.05 -20.76 32.92
N ASP A 214 23.11 -21.89 33.63
CA ASP A 214 22.13 -22.21 34.65
C ASP A 214 22.26 -21.26 35.85
N HIS A 215 21.14 -20.75 36.35
CA HIS A 215 21.05 -20.07 37.63
C HIS A 215 19.72 -20.35 38.33
N ILE A 216 19.53 -19.77 39.52
CA ILE A 216 18.24 -19.78 40.21
C ILE A 216 17.35 -18.73 39.56
N GLY A 217 16.17 -19.16 39.12
CA GLY A 217 15.19 -18.37 38.41
C GLY A 217 14.14 -17.81 39.35
N LEU A 218 13.21 -17.03 38.80
CA LEU A 218 12.20 -16.31 39.59
C LEU A 218 11.24 -17.21 40.36
N ASN A 219 11.04 -18.44 39.89
CA ASN A 219 10.23 -19.44 40.58
C ASN A 219 11.00 -20.19 41.70
N GLY A 220 12.25 -19.81 41.98
CA GLY A 220 13.11 -20.45 42.97
C GLY A 220 13.74 -21.77 42.51
N THR A 221 13.58 -22.14 41.24
CA THR A 221 14.15 -23.35 40.64
C THR A 221 15.14 -23.00 39.52
N LYS A 222 15.60 -23.99 38.75
CA LYS A 222 16.54 -23.78 37.65
C LYS A 222 15.86 -23.02 36.50
N THR A 223 16.57 -22.10 35.85
CA THR A 223 16.02 -21.09 34.91
C THR A 223 15.59 -21.58 33.52
N LYS A 224 15.71 -22.87 33.22
CA LYS A 224 15.59 -23.36 31.84
C LYS A 224 14.26 -24.06 31.59
N ASP A 225 13.22 -23.25 31.37
CA ASP A 225 11.95 -23.74 30.80
C ASP A 225 12.09 -23.96 29.28
N PHE A 226 12.95 -23.17 28.63
CA PHE A 226 13.32 -23.33 27.23
C PHE A 226 14.81 -23.70 27.07
N ALA A 227 15.08 -24.72 26.25
CA ALA A 227 16.42 -25.26 26.04
C ALA A 227 17.36 -24.28 25.34
N ALA A 228 16.83 -23.38 24.50
CA ALA A 228 17.57 -22.36 23.78
C ALA A 228 16.85 -21.01 23.85
N TYR A 229 17.62 -19.92 23.78
CA TYR A 229 17.12 -18.55 23.79
C TYR A 229 16.08 -18.26 22.68
N PRO A 230 16.27 -18.73 21.43
CA PRO A 230 15.28 -18.51 20.36
C PRO A 230 13.90 -19.10 20.66
N ASP A 231 13.84 -20.22 21.37
CA ASP A 231 12.57 -20.84 21.74
C ASP A 231 11.83 -20.02 22.79
N GLY A 232 12.56 -19.48 23.76
CA GLY A 232 12.03 -18.56 24.76
C GLY A 232 11.53 -17.24 24.16
N LEU A 233 12.32 -16.63 23.27
CA LEU A 233 11.93 -15.40 22.60
C LEU A 233 10.73 -15.59 21.65
N ALA A 234 10.65 -16.72 20.95
CA ALA A 234 9.45 -17.10 20.18
C ALA A 234 8.22 -17.28 21.10
N ALA A 235 8.38 -17.92 22.26
CA ALA A 235 7.31 -18.06 23.25
C ALA A 235 6.85 -16.69 23.78
N PHE A 236 7.78 -15.75 24.02
CA PHE A 236 7.47 -14.38 24.41
C PHE A 236 6.58 -13.68 23.38
N PHE A 237 6.95 -13.66 22.09
CA PHE A 237 6.14 -13.00 21.05
C PHE A 237 4.73 -13.59 20.95
N LYS A 238 4.63 -14.93 20.92
CA LYS A 238 3.33 -15.62 20.86
C LYS A 238 2.46 -15.31 22.07
N GLN A 239 3.05 -15.33 23.27
CA GLN A 239 2.32 -15.04 24.50
C GLN A 239 1.89 -13.57 24.58
N LEU A 240 2.79 -12.64 24.25
CA LEU A 240 2.47 -11.22 24.22
C LEU A 240 1.26 -10.97 23.32
N MET A 241 1.29 -11.44 22.08
CA MET A 241 0.18 -11.19 21.15
C MET A 241 -1.11 -11.91 21.55
N ARG A 242 -1.02 -13.15 22.05
CA ARG A 242 -2.19 -13.90 22.54
C ARG A 242 -2.87 -13.19 23.71
N GLU A 243 -2.12 -12.78 24.72
CA GLU A 243 -2.67 -12.14 25.91
C GLU A 243 -3.16 -10.71 25.61
N THR A 244 -2.43 -9.96 24.78
CA THR A 244 -2.87 -8.64 24.33
C THR A 244 -4.19 -8.70 23.58
N LYS A 245 -4.38 -9.67 22.67
CA LYS A 245 -5.62 -9.80 21.89
C LYS A 245 -6.86 -10.16 22.73
N LYS A 246 -6.69 -10.67 23.96
CA LYS A 246 -7.81 -10.86 24.90
C LYS A 246 -8.40 -9.53 25.38
N ILE A 247 -7.60 -8.47 25.41
CA ILE A 247 -7.97 -7.13 25.91
C ILE A 247 -8.17 -6.16 24.74
N TYR A 248 -7.32 -6.26 23.73
CA TYR A 248 -7.30 -5.42 22.53
C TYR A 248 -7.40 -6.31 21.28
N PRO A 249 -8.60 -6.75 20.87
CA PRO A 249 -8.77 -7.73 19.80
C PRO A 249 -8.16 -7.34 18.45
N ASN A 250 -8.05 -6.02 18.20
CA ASN A 250 -7.51 -5.46 16.96
C ASN A 250 -6.00 -5.13 17.02
N ALA A 251 -5.31 -5.49 18.11
CA ALA A 251 -3.90 -5.20 18.27
C ALA A 251 -3.05 -5.88 17.20
N LYS A 252 -2.14 -5.11 16.60
CA LYS A 252 -1.23 -5.52 15.52
C LYS A 252 0.18 -5.78 16.04
N TRP A 253 0.85 -6.70 15.36
CA TRP A 253 2.26 -6.99 15.54
C TRP A 253 3.04 -6.55 14.31
N ILE A 254 3.88 -5.54 14.48
CA ILE A 254 4.77 -5.02 13.44
C ILE A 254 6.20 -5.37 13.83
N ILE A 255 7.02 -5.74 12.84
CA ILE A 255 8.45 -5.92 13.02
C ILE A 255 9.24 -5.18 11.94
N ASP A 256 10.45 -4.78 12.30
CA ASP A 256 11.33 -4.01 11.44
C ASP A 256 12.71 -4.69 11.42
N PRO A 257 12.93 -5.74 10.63
CA PRO A 257 14.26 -6.33 10.48
C PRO A 257 15.10 -5.50 9.49
N ALA A 258 16.43 -5.59 9.58
CA ALA A 258 17.30 -5.00 8.56
C ALA A 258 17.03 -5.58 7.16
N ARG A 259 16.71 -6.88 7.09
CA ARG A 259 16.26 -7.60 5.89
C ARG A 259 15.11 -8.53 6.23
N ILE A 260 14.09 -8.62 5.37
CA ILE A 260 13.01 -9.60 5.62
C ILE A 260 13.54 -11.04 5.57
N TYR A 261 14.40 -11.31 4.59
CA TYR A 261 15.13 -12.56 4.42
C TYR A 261 16.63 -12.28 4.22
N SER A 262 17.50 -13.06 4.87
CA SER A 262 18.94 -13.07 4.62
C SER A 262 19.57 -14.39 5.06
N THR A 263 20.71 -14.76 4.46
CA THR A 263 21.54 -15.90 4.91
C THR A 263 22.91 -15.45 5.43
N THR A 264 23.27 -14.19 5.24
CA THR A 264 24.62 -13.66 5.50
C THR A 264 24.68 -12.72 6.70
N GLY A 265 23.58 -12.60 7.45
CA GLY A 265 23.47 -11.75 8.63
C GLY A 265 22.37 -12.26 9.58
N TYR A 266 22.43 -11.80 10.83
CA TYR A 266 21.54 -12.25 11.91
C TYR A 266 20.29 -11.37 12.06
N ASP A 267 20.18 -10.29 11.30
CA ASP A 267 19.09 -9.31 11.41
C ASP A 267 18.06 -9.53 10.29
N GLU A 268 17.36 -10.65 10.41
CA GLU A 268 16.34 -11.12 9.48
C GLU A 268 15.26 -11.94 10.20
N TRP A 269 14.10 -12.14 9.57
CA TRP A 269 12.98 -12.85 10.19
C TRP A 269 12.65 -14.19 9.54
N VAL A 270 12.51 -14.23 8.21
CA VAL A 270 11.90 -15.38 7.51
C VAL A 270 12.77 -16.63 7.57
N ASN A 271 14.08 -16.50 7.38
CA ASN A 271 15.00 -17.62 7.46
C ASN A 271 15.14 -18.10 8.92
N GLY A 272 15.13 -17.19 9.89
CA GLY A 272 15.20 -17.47 11.33
C GLY A 272 14.05 -18.33 11.86
N ILE A 273 12.85 -18.19 11.29
CA ILE A 273 11.70 -19.05 11.64
C ILE A 273 11.52 -20.26 10.74
N SER A 274 12.23 -20.36 9.61
CA SER A 274 11.91 -21.32 8.52
C SER A 274 11.88 -22.79 8.96
N GLN A 275 12.75 -23.17 9.89
CA GLN A 275 12.90 -24.54 10.40
C GLN A 275 12.04 -24.82 11.63
N ARG A 276 11.34 -23.82 12.17
CA ARG A 276 10.52 -24.00 13.37
C ARG A 276 9.20 -24.70 13.04
N GLN A 277 8.74 -25.55 13.95
CA GLN A 277 7.43 -26.21 13.82
C GLN A 277 6.27 -25.22 14.01
N ASP A 278 6.47 -24.17 14.80
CA ASP A 278 5.48 -23.14 15.16
C ASP A 278 5.59 -21.87 14.31
N LYS A 279 6.29 -21.92 13.17
CA LYS A 279 6.56 -20.73 12.32
C LYS A 279 5.31 -19.99 11.85
N ALA A 280 4.18 -20.69 11.68
CA ALA A 280 2.90 -20.08 11.31
C ALA A 280 2.37 -19.12 12.40
N ASP A 281 2.69 -19.38 13.67
CA ASP A 281 2.31 -18.51 14.80
C ASP A 281 3.25 -17.29 14.95
N LEU A 282 4.33 -17.25 14.16
CA LEU A 282 5.37 -16.22 14.19
C LEU A 282 5.34 -15.33 12.94
N ILE A 283 4.22 -15.32 12.21
CA ILE A 283 3.99 -14.41 11.09
C ILE A 283 3.40 -13.10 11.64
N PRO A 284 4.11 -11.96 11.57
CA PRO A 284 3.62 -10.66 12.01
C PRO A 284 2.50 -10.14 11.10
N ASP A 285 1.74 -9.16 11.58
CA ASP A 285 0.73 -8.49 10.77
C ASP A 285 1.39 -7.63 9.66
N LEU A 286 2.55 -7.03 9.93
CA LEU A 286 3.34 -6.22 8.98
C LEU A 286 4.85 -6.37 9.23
N VAL A 287 5.64 -6.47 8.15
CA VAL A 287 7.10 -6.61 8.17
C VAL A 287 7.76 -5.50 7.35
N MET A 288 8.57 -4.66 7.96
CA MET A 288 9.09 -3.44 7.34
C MET A 288 10.61 -3.49 7.23
N GLU A 289 11.14 -3.61 6.00
CA GLU A 289 12.58 -3.67 5.77
C GLU A 289 13.23 -2.29 5.99
N GLU A 290 14.28 -2.24 6.79
CA GLU A 290 15.07 -1.02 6.97
C GLU A 290 16.13 -0.82 5.90
N GLY A 291 16.58 -1.92 5.32
CA GLY A 291 17.57 -1.95 4.26
C GLY A 291 17.21 -1.01 3.11
N ALA A 292 18.24 -0.35 2.59
CA ALA A 292 18.19 0.52 1.43
C ALA A 292 18.06 -0.27 0.11
N SER A 293 16.96 -1.00 -0.08
CA SER A 293 16.76 -1.80 -1.29
C SER A 293 15.30 -2.07 -1.63
N THR A 294 15.07 -2.75 -2.74
CA THR A 294 13.76 -3.24 -3.17
C THR A 294 13.48 -4.69 -2.74
N ASN A 295 14.41 -5.32 -1.99
CA ASN A 295 14.31 -6.73 -1.60
C ASN A 295 13.03 -7.04 -0.81
N PHE A 296 12.48 -6.07 -0.07
CA PHE A 296 11.21 -6.24 0.63
C PHE A 296 10.09 -6.79 -0.28
N VAL A 297 10.10 -6.47 -1.58
CA VAL A 297 9.17 -7.02 -2.59
C VAL A 297 9.82 -7.88 -3.69
N ASP A 298 11.12 -7.68 -3.95
CA ASP A 298 11.82 -8.37 -5.04
C ASP A 298 12.48 -9.70 -4.60
N GLU A 299 12.72 -9.92 -3.30
CA GLU A 299 13.28 -11.18 -2.79
C GLU A 299 12.18 -12.23 -2.67
N PRO A 300 12.14 -13.27 -3.54
CA PRO A 300 11.09 -14.27 -3.53
C PRO A 300 11.04 -15.08 -2.22
N LYS A 301 12.17 -15.21 -1.51
CA LYS A 301 12.23 -15.94 -0.24
C LYS A 301 11.54 -15.23 0.92
N ASN A 302 11.13 -13.97 0.75
CA ASN A 302 10.23 -13.31 1.70
C ASN A 302 8.84 -13.99 1.71
N PHE A 303 8.41 -14.51 0.56
CA PHE A 303 7.03 -14.97 0.33
C PHE A 303 6.92 -16.50 0.23
N ASP A 304 8.01 -17.17 -0.12
CA ASP A 304 8.04 -18.61 -0.33
C ASP A 304 9.24 -19.26 0.36
N TYR A 305 9.03 -20.46 0.90
CA TYR A 305 10.09 -21.35 1.36
C TYR A 305 10.65 -22.17 0.20
N TYR A 306 11.94 -22.48 0.30
CA TYR A 306 12.68 -23.28 -0.67
C TYR A 306 13.45 -24.38 0.06
N ASP A 307 13.57 -25.55 -0.57
CA ASP A 307 14.46 -26.60 -0.07
C ASP A 307 15.94 -26.31 -0.38
N SER A 308 16.83 -27.19 0.05
CA SER A 308 18.27 -27.08 -0.18
C SER A 308 18.69 -27.13 -1.66
N SER A 309 17.80 -27.61 -2.55
CA SER A 309 18.01 -27.64 -4.00
C SER A 309 17.48 -26.39 -4.71
N GLY A 310 16.81 -25.49 -3.97
CA GLY A 310 16.22 -24.26 -4.50
C GLY A 310 14.82 -24.46 -5.10
N VAL A 311 14.14 -25.57 -4.78
CA VAL A 311 12.76 -25.81 -5.20
C VAL A 311 11.80 -25.19 -4.20
N LYS A 312 10.79 -24.46 -4.69
CA LYS A 312 9.72 -23.89 -3.85
C LYS A 312 8.91 -25.01 -3.20
N ILE A 313 8.83 -24.98 -1.87
CA ILE A 313 8.14 -26.00 -1.06
C ILE A 313 6.85 -25.50 -0.40
N GLY A 314 6.57 -24.19 -0.46
CA GLY A 314 5.32 -23.62 0.02
C GLY A 314 5.44 -22.14 0.38
N PRO A 315 4.34 -21.45 0.66
CA PRO A 315 4.35 -20.05 1.06
C PRO A 315 4.84 -19.86 2.49
N THR A 316 5.42 -18.69 2.78
CA THR A 316 5.77 -18.26 4.15
C THR A 316 4.55 -17.80 4.94
N GLY A 317 3.46 -17.42 4.26
CA GLY A 317 2.31 -16.73 4.84
C GLY A 317 2.44 -15.21 4.81
N ILE A 318 3.60 -14.67 4.44
CA ILE A 318 3.81 -13.24 4.17
C ILE A 318 3.36 -12.96 2.73
N THR A 319 2.67 -11.84 2.53
CA THR A 319 2.24 -11.36 1.21
C THR A 319 2.82 -9.98 0.92
N LYS A 320 2.74 -9.52 -0.34
CA LYS A 320 3.26 -8.20 -0.73
C LYS A 320 2.56 -7.02 -0.02
N ASN A 321 1.31 -7.17 0.38
CA ASN A 321 0.59 -6.17 1.20
C ASN A 321 0.94 -6.28 2.71
N MET A 322 1.71 -7.28 3.13
CA MET A 322 2.20 -7.42 4.51
C MET A 322 3.64 -6.94 4.68
N VAL A 323 4.23 -6.37 3.62
CA VAL A 323 5.61 -5.89 3.64
C VAL A 323 5.70 -4.42 3.28
N GLY A 324 6.81 -3.81 3.66
CA GLY A 324 7.14 -2.47 3.24
C GLY A 324 8.60 -2.15 3.45
N SER A 325 8.94 -0.90 3.17
CA SER A 325 10.23 -0.32 3.51
C SER A 325 10.02 0.76 4.55
N ASN A 326 10.90 0.81 5.55
CA ASN A 326 11.09 2.03 6.32
C ASN A 326 12.23 2.86 5.77
N GLN A 327 13.21 2.18 5.18
CA GLN A 327 14.45 2.73 4.63
C GLN A 327 15.17 3.62 5.67
N ARG A 328 16.26 3.12 6.28
CA ARG A 328 17.02 3.87 7.31
C ARG A 328 18.32 4.54 6.83
N SER A 329 18.83 4.19 5.65
CA SER A 329 20.18 4.60 5.19
C SER A 329 20.20 5.88 4.35
N LYS A 330 21.37 6.51 4.21
CA LYS A 330 21.58 7.54 3.18
C LYS A 330 21.58 6.87 1.80
N ILE A 331 20.67 7.28 0.90
CA ILE A 331 20.54 6.74 -0.46
C ILE A 331 20.29 7.84 -1.48
N ASP A 332 20.71 7.63 -2.72
CA ASP A 332 20.39 8.60 -3.77
C ASP A 332 18.88 8.72 -4.02
N GLU A 333 18.53 9.80 -4.71
CA GLU A 333 17.15 10.17 -4.98
C GLU A 333 16.47 9.17 -5.94
N ASN A 334 17.22 8.57 -6.89
CA ASN A 334 16.70 7.53 -7.76
C ASN A 334 16.33 6.27 -6.96
N ILE A 335 17.14 5.84 -5.98
CA ILE A 335 16.78 4.70 -5.13
C ILE A 335 15.50 4.99 -4.32
N ASN A 336 15.27 6.24 -3.87
CA ASN A 336 14.02 6.58 -3.18
C ASN A 336 12.79 6.44 -4.10
N ARG A 337 12.88 6.97 -5.32
CA ARG A 337 11.85 6.82 -6.36
C ARG A 337 11.64 5.35 -6.71
N LEU A 338 12.71 4.57 -6.82
CA LEU A 338 12.65 3.13 -7.07
C LEU A 338 11.93 2.38 -5.94
N ILE A 339 12.23 2.66 -4.67
CA ILE A 339 11.56 2.05 -3.52
C ILE A 339 10.07 2.41 -3.51
N ALA A 340 9.72 3.69 -3.71
CA ALA A 340 8.33 4.13 -3.77
C ALA A 340 7.56 3.48 -4.93
N ALA A 341 8.16 3.42 -6.13
CA ALA A 341 7.59 2.77 -7.29
C ALA A 341 7.34 1.27 -7.03
N LYS A 342 8.34 0.58 -6.47
CA LYS A 342 8.27 -0.84 -6.12
C LYS A 342 7.26 -1.12 -5.02
N ALA A 343 7.11 -0.23 -4.05
CA ALA A 343 6.04 -0.33 -3.06
C ALA A 343 4.67 -0.19 -3.74
N GLY A 344 4.49 0.87 -4.54
CA GLY A 344 3.26 1.18 -5.25
C GLY A 344 2.76 0.04 -6.14
N VAL A 345 3.59 -0.45 -7.07
CA VAL A 345 3.16 -1.50 -8.02
C VAL A 345 2.95 -2.88 -7.40
N ASN A 346 3.34 -3.06 -6.13
CA ASN A 346 3.16 -4.32 -5.40
C ASN A 346 2.11 -4.21 -4.27
N GLY A 347 1.50 -3.04 -4.06
CA GLY A 347 0.59 -2.82 -2.92
C GLY A 347 1.28 -2.93 -1.56
N ALA A 348 2.59 -2.74 -1.53
CA ALA A 348 3.41 -2.71 -0.32
C ALA A 348 3.47 -1.29 0.26
N TRP A 349 4.11 -1.13 1.41
CA TRP A 349 4.07 0.10 2.20
C TRP A 349 5.42 0.82 2.26
N TYR A 350 5.42 2.14 2.41
CA TYR A 350 6.61 2.95 2.64
C TYR A 350 6.36 3.90 3.82
N ASN A 351 6.99 3.66 4.98
CA ASN A 351 6.72 4.43 6.20
C ASN A 351 7.97 5.14 6.76
N TRP A 352 7.75 5.89 7.83
CA TRP A 352 8.78 6.52 8.64
C TRP A 352 9.12 5.65 9.86
N PHE A 353 10.42 5.50 10.14
CA PHE A 353 10.90 4.74 11.29
C PHE A 353 12.11 5.39 11.96
N LEU A 354 12.02 5.62 13.28
CA LEU A 354 13.09 6.18 14.10
C LEU A 354 13.80 7.39 13.46
N ASN A 355 15.06 7.23 13.09
CA ASN A 355 15.86 8.26 12.45
C ASN A 355 15.34 8.50 11.04
N LEU A 356 15.00 9.76 10.73
CA LEU A 356 14.66 10.19 9.38
C LEU A 356 15.83 9.84 8.49
N ALA A 357 15.68 8.82 7.65
CA ALA A 357 16.68 8.45 6.68
C ALA A 357 16.62 9.44 5.52
N LEU A 358 17.69 10.21 5.37
CA LEU A 358 17.60 11.48 4.68
C LEU A 358 17.86 11.41 3.18
N GLY A 359 17.67 10.26 2.54
CA GLY A 359 18.02 10.12 1.13
C GLY A 359 19.45 10.64 0.90
N ASN A 360 19.62 11.65 0.05
CA ASN A 360 20.91 12.26 -0.26
C ASN A 360 21.15 13.63 0.39
N MET A 361 20.41 13.99 1.45
CA MET A 361 20.62 15.24 2.21
C MET A 361 22.05 15.34 2.78
N SER A 362 22.41 16.56 3.17
CA SER A 362 23.73 16.89 3.69
C SER A 362 24.01 16.27 5.05
N SER A 363 23.04 16.26 5.97
CA SER A 363 23.12 15.49 7.23
C SER A 363 22.63 14.05 7.04
N THR A 364 23.18 13.11 7.81
CA THR A 364 22.74 11.70 7.86
C THR A 364 21.66 11.45 8.91
N PHE A 365 21.54 12.37 9.86
CA PHE A 365 20.51 12.42 10.90
C PHE A 365 20.00 13.86 10.96
N THR A 366 18.71 14.03 11.21
CA THR A 366 18.16 15.36 11.51
C THR A 366 17.31 15.29 12.76
N ASP A 367 17.41 16.35 13.55
CA ASP A 367 16.71 16.51 14.81
C ASP A 367 15.30 17.09 14.63
N SER A 368 14.83 17.24 13.39
CA SER A 368 13.44 17.62 13.11
C SER A 368 12.99 17.23 11.70
N VAL A 369 11.72 16.80 11.58
CA VAL A 369 11.07 16.58 10.27
C VAL A 369 11.01 17.87 9.45
N ALA A 370 11.04 19.04 10.09
CA ALA A 370 11.11 20.35 9.42
C ALA A 370 12.27 20.43 8.42
N ASN A 371 13.43 19.85 8.78
CA ASN A 371 14.64 19.94 7.96
C ASN A 371 14.63 18.98 6.77
N VAL A 372 13.77 17.97 6.77
CA VAL A 372 13.69 16.99 5.69
C VAL A 372 13.17 17.68 4.42
N TYR A 373 13.85 17.43 3.30
CA TYR A 373 13.47 18.01 2.01
C TYR A 373 12.02 17.65 1.63
N PRO A 374 11.22 18.59 1.09
CA PRO A 374 9.84 18.34 0.68
C PRO A 374 9.67 17.08 -0.17
N ARG A 375 10.56 16.84 -1.13
CA ARG A 375 10.48 15.65 -2.00
C ARG A 375 10.56 14.33 -1.23
N LEU A 376 11.40 14.27 -0.19
CA LEU A 376 11.54 13.07 0.65
C LEU A 376 10.34 12.86 1.57
N LYS A 377 9.60 13.92 1.89
CA LYS A 377 8.34 13.84 2.63
C LYS A 377 7.23 13.22 1.80
N LEU A 378 7.04 13.73 0.59
CA LEU A 378 5.92 13.31 -0.25
C LEU A 378 6.13 11.90 -0.83
N ILE A 379 7.34 11.58 -1.30
CA ILE A 379 7.64 10.31 -1.96
C ILE A 379 7.33 9.07 -1.11
N LYS A 380 7.53 9.15 0.22
CA LYS A 380 7.20 8.06 1.15
C LYS A 380 5.70 7.87 1.30
N CYS A 381 4.90 8.93 1.14
CA CYS A 381 3.46 8.88 1.34
C CYS A 381 2.69 8.36 0.11
N ILE A 382 3.21 8.61 -1.10
CA ILE A 382 2.51 8.29 -2.37
C ILE A 382 2.04 6.83 -2.47
N PRO A 383 2.89 5.79 -2.31
CA PRO A 383 2.43 4.41 -2.42
C PRO A 383 1.38 4.05 -1.35
N ASN A 384 1.51 4.60 -0.14
CA ASN A 384 0.53 4.39 0.92
C ASN A 384 -0.81 5.06 0.57
N TRP A 385 -0.79 6.27 0.05
CA TRP A 385 -2.01 6.98 -0.36
C TRP A 385 -2.70 6.29 -1.54
N ASP A 386 -1.98 5.68 -2.47
CA ASP A 386 -2.59 4.85 -3.51
C ASP A 386 -3.28 3.62 -2.91
N ASN A 387 -2.65 2.96 -1.93
CA ASN A 387 -3.28 1.85 -1.19
C ASN A 387 -4.55 2.31 -0.46
N LEU A 388 -4.52 3.46 0.20
CA LEU A 388 -5.64 4.00 0.99
C LEU A 388 -6.77 4.60 0.14
N ASN A 389 -6.46 5.06 -1.07
CA ASN A 389 -7.45 5.43 -2.07
C ASN A 389 -8.00 4.20 -2.84
N ALA A 390 -7.60 2.98 -2.45
CA ALA A 390 -8.01 1.73 -3.07
C ALA A 390 -7.73 1.67 -4.59
N ILE A 391 -6.62 2.27 -5.04
CA ILE A 391 -6.15 2.11 -6.43
C ILE A 391 -5.76 0.65 -6.65
N ALA A 392 -6.26 0.01 -7.70
CA ALA A 392 -6.00 -1.39 -7.95
C ALA A 392 -4.49 -1.67 -8.15
N VAL A 393 -4.03 -2.85 -7.72
CA VAL A 393 -2.62 -3.26 -7.79
C VAL A 393 -2.42 -4.17 -9.00
N ASP A 394 -2.48 -3.56 -10.18
CA ASP A 394 -2.26 -4.22 -11.46
C ASP A 394 -1.63 -3.26 -12.47
N SER A 395 -1.13 -3.79 -13.59
CA SER A 395 -0.40 -3.00 -14.58
C SER A 395 -1.24 -1.97 -15.34
N SER A 396 -2.57 -2.04 -15.28
CA SER A 396 -3.45 -1.03 -15.88
C SER A 396 -3.69 0.18 -14.98
N HIS A 397 -3.49 0.03 -13.66
CA HIS A 397 -3.70 1.08 -12.67
C HIS A 397 -2.43 1.57 -11.99
N ARG A 398 -1.35 0.79 -11.98
CA ARG A 398 -0.07 1.19 -11.39
C ARG A 398 1.07 0.75 -12.30
N ALA A 399 1.85 1.72 -12.77
CA ALA A 399 2.94 1.50 -13.69
C ALA A 399 4.24 2.09 -13.12
N TRP A 400 5.37 1.48 -13.48
CA TRP A 400 6.66 2.10 -13.29
C TRP A 400 7.57 1.80 -14.47
N ASN A 401 8.41 2.77 -14.85
CA ASN A 401 9.46 2.51 -15.82
C ASN A 401 10.55 1.69 -15.10
N LYS A 402 11.03 0.59 -15.69
CA LYS A 402 11.98 -0.33 -14.99
C LYS A 402 13.41 0.23 -14.89
N SER A 403 13.55 1.56 -14.90
CA SER A 403 14.81 2.27 -14.88
C SER A 403 15.36 2.38 -13.46
N THR A 404 16.64 2.14 -13.29
CA THR A 404 17.36 2.39 -12.03
C THR A 404 17.96 3.80 -11.97
N THR A 405 18.06 4.49 -13.12
CA THR A 405 18.67 5.83 -13.23
C THR A 405 17.66 6.95 -13.36
N ASP A 406 16.43 6.63 -13.76
CA ASP A 406 15.32 7.57 -13.77
C ASP A 406 13.98 6.86 -13.56
N PRO A 407 13.77 6.25 -12.37
CA PRO A 407 12.52 5.57 -12.04
C PRO A 407 11.35 6.55 -12.04
N VAL A 408 10.34 6.24 -12.85
CA VAL A 408 9.05 6.94 -12.95
C VAL A 408 7.96 6.01 -12.43
N TYR A 409 7.06 6.53 -11.61
CA TYR A 409 5.89 5.81 -11.10
C TYR A 409 4.62 6.59 -11.40
N ASP A 410 3.61 5.88 -11.87
CA ASP A 410 2.29 6.40 -12.17
C ASP A 410 1.22 5.50 -11.54
N SER A 411 0.17 6.12 -11.04
CA SER A 411 -1.06 5.42 -10.68
C SER A 411 -2.28 6.09 -11.29
N TYR A 412 -3.30 5.30 -11.59
CA TYR A 412 -4.52 5.70 -12.26
C TYR A 412 -5.73 5.16 -11.50
N ASP A 413 -6.77 5.97 -11.37
CA ASP A 413 -8.05 5.51 -10.81
C ASP A 413 -8.80 4.58 -11.78
N ALA A 414 -9.96 4.08 -11.35
CA ALA A 414 -10.78 3.14 -12.12
C ALA A 414 -11.26 3.69 -13.48
N ASN A 415 -11.19 5.01 -13.71
CA ASN A 415 -11.52 5.64 -15.00
C ASN A 415 -10.29 5.89 -15.87
N GLY A 416 -9.10 5.46 -15.44
CA GLY A 416 -7.83 5.69 -16.12
C GLY A 416 -7.26 7.10 -15.89
N TYR A 417 -7.75 7.86 -14.90
CA TYR A 417 -7.24 9.20 -14.62
C TYR A 417 -6.10 9.18 -13.61
N GLN A 418 -5.04 9.94 -13.89
CA GLN A 418 -3.84 9.97 -13.07
C GLN A 418 -4.17 10.38 -11.63
N GLN A 419 -3.78 9.53 -10.69
CA GLN A 419 -3.99 9.68 -9.26
C GLN A 419 -2.69 10.13 -8.58
N SER A 420 -1.58 9.49 -8.92
CA SER A 420 -0.24 9.78 -8.41
C SER A 420 0.79 9.73 -9.53
N HIS A 421 1.85 10.52 -9.38
CA HIS A 421 2.98 10.58 -10.29
C HIS A 421 4.27 10.83 -9.51
N ILE A 422 5.36 10.20 -9.91
CA ILE A 422 6.71 10.45 -9.41
C ILE A 422 7.67 10.37 -10.59
N ASP A 423 8.36 11.46 -10.89
CA ASP A 423 9.53 11.47 -11.78
C ASP A 423 10.64 12.38 -11.21
N LYS A 424 11.62 12.74 -12.05
CA LYS A 424 12.73 13.63 -11.70
C LYS A 424 12.39 15.11 -11.61
N ASP A 425 11.25 15.54 -12.16
CA ASP A 425 10.85 16.93 -12.31
C ASP A 425 9.70 17.31 -11.36
N VAL A 426 8.80 16.37 -11.05
CA VAL A 426 7.68 16.55 -10.13
C VAL A 426 7.23 15.22 -9.51
N MET A 427 6.72 15.30 -8.28
CA MET A 427 5.97 14.22 -7.67
C MET A 427 4.69 14.77 -7.05
N TYR A 428 3.57 14.09 -7.27
CA TYR A 428 2.30 14.51 -6.71
C TYR A 428 1.35 13.35 -6.51
N SER A 429 0.39 13.52 -5.60
CA SER A 429 -0.68 12.57 -5.34
C SER A 429 -1.85 13.24 -4.63
N ARG A 430 -3.04 12.65 -4.71
CA ARG A 430 -4.20 13.12 -3.95
C ARG A 430 -4.24 12.49 -2.58
N HIS A 431 -4.30 13.36 -1.58
CA HIS A 431 -4.34 12.98 -0.19
C HIS A 431 -5.64 12.22 0.12
N TRP A 432 -5.51 10.98 0.59
CA TRP A 432 -6.61 10.03 0.75
C TRP A 432 -7.76 10.50 1.65
N LYS A 433 -7.49 11.38 2.62
CA LYS A 433 -8.55 11.96 3.48
C LYS A 433 -9.21 13.22 2.95
N THR A 434 -8.42 14.11 2.34
CA THR A 434 -8.85 15.50 2.06
C THR A 434 -9.20 15.69 0.60
N GLY A 435 -8.76 14.78 -0.28
CA GLY A 435 -8.89 14.91 -1.74
C GLY A 435 -8.02 16.00 -2.36
N LYS A 436 -7.32 16.82 -1.55
CA LYS A 436 -6.38 17.84 -2.03
C LYS A 436 -5.19 17.17 -2.71
N LEU A 437 -4.62 17.84 -3.71
CA LEU A 437 -3.45 17.37 -4.43
C LEU A 437 -2.20 17.96 -3.78
N PHE A 438 -1.31 17.10 -3.29
CA PHE A 438 -0.03 17.50 -2.71
C PHE A 438 1.02 17.29 -3.78
N ALA A 439 1.88 18.28 -3.99
CA ALA A 439 2.90 18.25 -5.03
C ALA A 439 4.24 18.74 -4.51
N VAL A 440 5.31 18.22 -5.08
CA VAL A 440 6.66 18.76 -4.96
C VAL A 440 7.26 18.86 -6.36
N PHE A 441 7.62 20.08 -6.77
CA PHE A 441 8.41 20.28 -7.98
C PHE A 441 9.90 20.26 -7.64
N THR A 442 10.68 19.56 -8.46
CA THR A 442 12.14 19.49 -8.41
C THR A 442 12.78 20.17 -9.62
N SER A 443 12.01 20.42 -10.68
CA SER A 443 12.42 21.28 -11.79
C SER A 443 11.24 22.10 -12.31
N THR A 444 11.52 23.13 -13.13
CA THR A 444 10.49 23.89 -13.85
C THR A 444 9.91 23.14 -15.06
N SER A 445 10.44 21.95 -15.37
CA SER A 445 9.92 21.08 -16.44
C SER A 445 8.79 20.17 -15.95
N GLY A 446 8.57 20.08 -14.64
CA GLY A 446 7.57 19.22 -14.04
C GLY A 446 6.15 19.61 -14.44
N VAL A 447 5.30 18.61 -14.66
CA VAL A 447 3.91 18.78 -15.09
C VAL A 447 2.97 18.02 -14.17
N ILE A 448 2.04 18.74 -13.53
CA ILE A 448 0.90 18.12 -12.85
C ILE A 448 -0.26 18.08 -13.84
N GLN A 449 -0.84 16.89 -14.03
CA GLN A 449 -2.04 16.72 -14.84
C GLN A 449 -3.25 16.57 -13.91
N LEU A 450 -4.23 17.46 -14.04
CA LEU A 450 -5.51 17.31 -13.36
C LEU A 450 -6.39 16.30 -14.11
N LYS A 451 -7.40 15.76 -13.44
CA LYS A 451 -8.36 14.87 -14.10
C LYS A 451 -9.26 15.69 -15.03
N PRO A 452 -9.79 15.10 -16.12
CA PRO A 452 -10.76 15.79 -16.96
C PRO A 452 -11.95 16.32 -16.15
N GLY A 453 -12.34 17.57 -16.41
CA GLY A 453 -13.39 18.25 -15.64
C GLY A 453 -12.94 18.73 -14.26
N GLU A 454 -11.65 18.84 -14.00
CA GLU A 454 -11.12 19.52 -12.82
C GLU A 454 -10.49 20.88 -13.17
N ALA A 455 -10.54 21.81 -12.22
CA ALA A 455 -9.80 23.06 -12.27
C ALA A 455 -9.05 23.31 -10.97
N LEU A 456 -8.02 24.15 -11.06
CA LEU A 456 -7.31 24.67 -9.92
C LEU A 456 -8.15 25.73 -9.22
N ALA A 457 -8.71 25.41 -8.04
CA ALA A 457 -9.43 26.40 -7.23
C ALA A 457 -8.47 27.28 -6.42
N SER A 458 -7.44 26.67 -5.81
CA SER A 458 -6.36 27.40 -5.16
C SER A 458 -5.09 26.57 -5.07
N ILE A 459 -3.94 27.24 -4.99
CA ILE A 459 -2.64 26.63 -4.71
C ILE A 459 -1.96 27.41 -3.58
N ARG A 460 -1.41 26.68 -2.62
CA ARG A 460 -0.70 27.23 -1.46
C ARG A 460 0.66 26.59 -1.35
N SER A 461 1.66 27.36 -0.94
CA SER A 461 2.97 26.80 -0.61
C SER A 461 2.88 25.94 0.66
N ALA A 462 3.66 24.88 0.70
CA ALA A 462 3.77 24.02 1.87
C ALA A 462 4.90 24.52 2.78
N ASN A 463 4.65 24.60 4.09
CA ASN A 463 5.68 24.95 5.07
C ASN A 463 6.63 23.76 5.36
N GLU A 464 7.54 23.92 6.31
CA GLU A 464 8.49 22.89 6.71
C GLU A 464 7.84 21.62 7.31
N TYR A 465 6.60 21.68 7.79
CA TYR A 465 5.82 20.50 8.21
C TYR A 465 4.85 20.02 7.11
N PHE A 466 5.02 20.51 5.88
CA PHE A 466 4.15 20.24 4.74
C PHE A 466 2.69 20.66 4.96
N GLU A 467 2.46 21.66 5.81
CA GLU A 467 1.14 22.25 6.03
C GLU A 467 0.88 23.37 5.03
N GLU A 468 -0.40 23.59 4.76
CA GLU A 468 -0.86 24.66 3.90
C GLU A 468 -0.54 26.02 4.53
N ASN A 469 0.36 26.79 3.90
CA ASN A 469 0.64 28.14 4.35
C ASN A 469 -0.46 29.10 3.87
N LEU A 470 -0.62 30.23 4.55
CA LEU A 470 -1.57 31.27 4.15
C LEU A 470 -1.15 32.02 2.88
N ILE A 471 0.09 31.81 2.41
CA ILE A 471 0.64 32.44 1.22
C ILE A 471 -0.02 31.84 -0.03
N ASP A 472 -0.63 32.71 -0.85
CA ASP A 472 -1.10 32.33 -2.18
C ASP A 472 0.10 32.07 -3.09
N ALA A 473 0.13 30.89 -3.71
CA ALA A 473 1.18 30.45 -4.62
C ALA A 473 0.75 30.50 -6.09
N SER A 474 -0.42 31.09 -6.39
CA SER A 474 -0.91 31.23 -7.77
C SER A 474 0.10 31.94 -8.70
N GLY A 475 0.93 32.83 -8.12
CA GLY A 475 2.01 33.53 -8.82
C GLY A 475 3.19 32.65 -9.25
N ASP A 476 3.37 31.46 -8.68
CA ASP A 476 4.52 30.58 -8.94
C ASP A 476 4.29 29.69 -10.17
N VAL A 477 3.02 29.43 -10.49
CA VAL A 477 2.61 28.44 -11.49
C VAL A 477 1.95 29.07 -12.71
N SER A 478 1.93 28.31 -13.80
CA SER A 478 1.12 28.55 -14.98
C SER A 478 0.20 27.36 -15.20
N THR A 479 -0.99 27.62 -15.74
CA THR A 479 -1.97 26.59 -16.08
C THR A 479 -2.26 26.64 -17.57
N ALA A 480 -2.31 25.48 -18.22
CA ALA A 480 -2.62 25.37 -19.65
C ALA A 480 -3.58 24.21 -19.91
N ALA A 481 -4.55 24.41 -20.80
CA ALA A 481 -5.40 23.31 -21.26
C ALA A 481 -4.58 22.38 -22.16
N ALA A 482 -4.68 21.07 -21.93
CA ALA A 482 -4.06 20.03 -22.74
C ALA A 482 -5.13 18.97 -23.04
N GLY A 483 -5.71 19.03 -24.25
CA GLY A 483 -6.82 18.16 -24.61
C GLY A 483 -8.03 18.36 -23.69
N ASP A 484 -8.39 17.34 -22.93
CA ASP A 484 -9.55 17.30 -22.02
C ASP A 484 -9.22 17.63 -20.56
N HIS A 485 -7.96 17.94 -20.24
CA HIS A 485 -7.49 18.23 -18.89
C HIS A 485 -6.70 19.54 -18.79
N LEU A 486 -6.38 19.93 -17.55
CA LEU A 486 -5.55 21.09 -17.23
C LEU A 486 -4.18 20.62 -16.74
N GLU A 487 -3.13 21.18 -17.32
CA GLU A 487 -1.75 21.03 -16.84
C GLU A 487 -1.35 22.21 -15.96
N ILE A 488 -0.59 21.93 -14.90
CA ILE A 488 0.00 22.93 -14.00
C ILE A 488 1.52 22.75 -14.00
N LYS A 489 2.24 23.83 -14.25
CA LYS A 489 3.72 23.86 -14.30
C LYS A 489 4.24 25.05 -13.50
N LEU A 490 5.41 24.92 -12.89
CA LEU A 490 6.14 26.09 -12.39
C LEU A 490 6.48 27.03 -13.55
N LYS A 491 6.45 28.34 -13.30
CA LYS A 491 6.96 29.31 -14.26
C LYS A 491 8.46 29.09 -14.46
N SER A 492 8.94 29.31 -15.69
CA SER A 492 10.36 29.12 -16.03
C SER A 492 11.31 30.03 -15.24
N THR A 493 10.81 31.10 -14.63
CA THR A 493 11.56 32.05 -13.80
C THR A 493 11.60 31.66 -12.32
N PHE A 494 10.99 30.54 -11.94
CA PHE A 494 10.95 30.12 -10.54
C PHE A 494 12.26 29.47 -10.11
N ASP A 495 12.86 29.98 -9.03
CA ASP A 495 14.09 29.44 -8.46
C ASP A 495 13.81 28.36 -7.42
N ILE A 496 14.18 27.12 -7.72
CA ILE A 496 14.03 26.00 -6.79
C ILE A 496 15.25 25.92 -5.88
N ALA A 497 14.99 25.84 -4.57
CA ALA A 497 16.05 25.78 -3.56
C ALA A 497 16.95 24.54 -3.71
N ILE A 498 18.26 24.79 -3.68
CA ILE A 498 19.33 23.79 -3.65
C ILE A 498 19.96 23.82 -2.25
N ASP A 499 20.29 22.65 -1.70
CA ASP A 499 21.16 22.55 -0.55
C ASP A 499 22.61 22.76 -0.98
N THR A 500 23.20 23.86 -0.53
CA THR A 500 24.56 24.27 -0.90
C THR A 500 25.64 23.35 -0.34
N ALA A 501 25.35 22.53 0.67
CA ALA A 501 26.32 21.63 1.28
C ALA A 501 26.58 20.35 0.44
N ASN A 502 25.65 19.97 -0.44
CA ASN A 502 25.73 18.75 -1.26
C ASN A 502 25.24 18.95 -2.71
N SER A 503 24.89 20.19 -3.08
CA SER A 503 24.32 20.59 -4.37
C SER A 503 23.04 19.84 -4.75
N GLN A 504 22.29 19.34 -3.77
CA GLN A 504 21.05 18.60 -4.02
C GLN A 504 19.84 19.53 -4.09
N ILE A 505 18.98 19.30 -5.08
CA ILE A 505 17.68 19.96 -5.14
C ILE A 505 16.84 19.51 -3.94
N LYS A 506 16.29 20.45 -3.18
CA LYS A 506 15.37 20.16 -2.06
C LYS A 506 13.95 19.88 -2.56
N GLY A 507 13.58 20.57 -3.64
CA GLY A 507 12.22 20.65 -4.15
C GLY A 507 11.38 21.67 -3.38
N VAL A 508 10.28 22.11 -4.00
CA VAL A 508 9.33 23.07 -3.42
C VAL A 508 7.94 22.42 -3.33
N GLY A 509 7.37 22.43 -2.12
CA GLY A 509 6.09 21.78 -1.84
C GLY A 509 4.89 22.71 -2.03
N TYR A 510 3.79 22.16 -2.56
CA TYR A 510 2.52 22.83 -2.74
C TYR A 510 1.35 21.94 -2.33
N ILE A 511 0.25 22.58 -1.91
CA ILE A 511 -1.04 21.94 -1.68
C ILE A 511 -2.07 22.65 -2.54
N LEU A 512 -2.74 21.87 -3.39
CA LEU A 512 -3.71 22.33 -4.36
C LEU A 512 -5.11 21.90 -3.93
N THR A 513 -6.01 22.87 -3.84
CA THR A 513 -7.44 22.60 -3.75
C THR A 513 -7.98 22.56 -5.17
N ILE A 514 -8.55 21.41 -5.54
CA ILE A 514 -9.09 21.15 -6.86
C ILE A 514 -10.60 21.29 -6.79
N SER A 515 -11.18 22.09 -7.68
CA SER A 515 -12.62 22.13 -7.90
C SER A 515 -12.97 21.22 -9.08
N LYS A 516 -14.14 20.60 -9.00
CA LYS A 516 -14.73 19.98 -10.17
C LYS A 516 -15.34 21.09 -11.01
N THR A 517 -14.81 21.34 -12.20
CA THR A 517 -15.58 22.10 -13.20
C THR A 517 -16.75 21.19 -13.56
N GLY A 518 -17.98 21.70 -13.57
CA GLY A 518 -19.14 20.85 -13.88
C GLY A 518 -18.84 20.03 -15.13
N ASN A 519 -19.07 18.71 -15.11
CA ASN A 519 -18.77 17.86 -16.28
C ASN A 519 -19.33 18.54 -17.54
N LEU A 520 -18.65 18.50 -18.68
CA LEU A 520 -19.32 18.91 -19.91
C LEU A 520 -20.37 17.85 -20.26
N ALA A 521 -21.45 18.24 -20.95
CA ALA A 521 -22.39 17.25 -21.48
C ALA A 521 -21.62 16.24 -22.36
N PRO A 522 -21.99 14.95 -22.38
CA PRO A 522 -21.31 13.97 -23.21
C PRO A 522 -21.27 14.37 -24.68
N VAL A 523 -20.25 13.93 -25.42
CA VAL A 523 -20.13 14.14 -26.87
C VAL A 523 -19.97 12.78 -27.53
N ILE A 524 -20.93 12.38 -28.38
CA ILE A 524 -20.90 11.07 -29.04
C ILE A 524 -19.78 11.04 -30.09
N THR A 525 -18.90 10.05 -29.99
CA THR A 525 -17.71 9.85 -30.83
C THR A 525 -17.78 8.62 -31.74
N SER A 526 -18.78 7.75 -31.56
CA SER A 526 -18.96 6.57 -32.42
C SER A 526 -19.36 6.95 -33.85
N ALA A 527 -19.09 6.08 -34.81
CA ALA A 527 -19.42 6.32 -36.22
C ALA A 527 -20.93 6.57 -36.41
N LEU A 528 -21.31 7.65 -37.10
CA LEU A 528 -22.71 8.06 -37.29
C LEU A 528 -23.39 7.40 -38.50
N SER A 529 -22.78 6.33 -39.03
CA SER A 529 -23.38 5.45 -40.03
C SER A 529 -23.07 3.99 -39.71
N SER A 530 -24.03 3.10 -39.95
CA SER A 530 -23.84 1.66 -39.80
C SER A 530 -24.79 0.92 -40.75
N THR A 531 -24.44 -0.33 -41.07
CA THR A 531 -25.24 -1.18 -41.97
C THR A 531 -25.48 -2.56 -41.35
N GLY A 532 -26.60 -3.18 -41.72
CA GLY A 532 -26.99 -4.51 -41.27
C GLY A 532 -27.79 -5.26 -42.32
N THR A 533 -28.14 -6.50 -42.02
CA THR A 533 -29.01 -7.35 -42.86
C THR A 533 -30.18 -7.85 -42.02
N ALA A 534 -31.38 -7.83 -42.58
CA ALA A 534 -32.58 -8.33 -41.90
C ALA A 534 -32.42 -9.82 -41.52
N ALA A 535 -32.97 -10.18 -40.36
CA ALA A 535 -32.89 -11.51 -39.73
C ALA A 535 -31.47 -12.03 -39.39
N THR A 536 -30.46 -11.15 -39.43
CA THR A 536 -29.09 -11.42 -38.98
C THR A 536 -28.77 -10.59 -37.74
N ALA A 537 -28.02 -11.15 -36.79
CA ALA A 537 -27.63 -10.41 -35.59
C ALA A 537 -26.81 -9.15 -35.95
N LEU A 538 -27.13 -8.03 -35.33
CA LEU A 538 -26.42 -6.75 -35.46
C LEU A 538 -25.93 -6.28 -34.09
N SER A 539 -24.75 -5.68 -34.07
CA SER A 539 -24.16 -5.06 -32.88
C SER A 539 -23.53 -3.72 -33.25
N TYR A 540 -23.85 -2.68 -32.50
CA TYR A 540 -23.28 -1.33 -32.63
C TYR A 540 -23.04 -0.74 -31.24
N GLN A 541 -21.83 -0.22 -31.01
CA GLN A 541 -21.45 0.36 -29.73
C GLN A 541 -21.48 1.89 -29.79
N ILE A 542 -22.31 2.53 -28.94
CA ILE A 542 -22.25 3.98 -28.75
C ILE A 542 -21.01 4.29 -27.90
N THR A 543 -20.14 5.18 -28.36
CA THR A 543 -19.02 5.74 -27.58
C THR A 543 -19.20 7.23 -27.44
N ALA A 544 -18.89 7.78 -26.27
CA ALA A 544 -18.98 9.21 -26.01
C ALA A 544 -17.88 9.68 -25.05
N ALA A 545 -17.40 10.92 -25.25
CA ALA A 545 -16.50 11.61 -24.35
C ALA A 545 -17.25 12.20 -23.13
N ASN A 546 -16.50 12.80 -22.20
CA ASN A 546 -17.00 13.45 -20.98
C ASN A 546 -17.77 12.53 -20.02
N SER A 547 -17.29 11.30 -19.83
CA SER A 547 -17.79 10.35 -18.81
C SER A 547 -19.32 10.15 -18.84
N PRO A 548 -19.88 9.59 -19.92
CA PRO A 548 -21.30 9.26 -19.96
C PRO A 548 -21.64 8.22 -18.88
N THR A 549 -22.73 8.43 -18.15
CA THR A 549 -23.24 7.49 -17.13
C THR A 549 -24.47 6.74 -17.61
N SER A 550 -25.04 7.13 -18.75
CA SER A 550 -26.17 6.44 -19.37
C SER A 550 -26.24 6.75 -20.87
N PHE A 551 -26.86 5.84 -21.60
CA PHE A 551 -27.06 5.92 -23.04
C PHE A 551 -28.52 5.64 -23.41
N SER A 552 -28.97 6.18 -24.54
CA SER A 552 -30.27 5.86 -25.12
C SER A 552 -30.22 5.99 -26.64
N ALA A 553 -31.10 5.25 -27.31
CA ALA A 553 -31.26 5.23 -28.76
C ALA A 553 -32.75 5.14 -29.09
N ALA A 554 -33.27 6.13 -29.82
CA ALA A 554 -34.66 6.19 -30.25
C ALA A 554 -34.77 6.07 -31.78
N GLY A 555 -35.82 5.42 -32.28
CA GLY A 555 -36.00 5.16 -33.71
C GLY A 555 -35.22 3.94 -34.22
N LEU A 556 -34.88 3.00 -33.34
CA LEU A 556 -34.27 1.74 -33.72
C LEU A 556 -35.22 0.89 -34.60
N PRO A 557 -34.71 0.23 -35.66
CA PRO A 557 -35.46 -0.81 -36.37
C PRO A 557 -36.00 -1.89 -35.43
N ALA A 558 -37.19 -2.40 -35.73
CA ALA A 558 -37.83 -3.44 -34.93
C ALA A 558 -36.93 -4.69 -34.80
N GLY A 559 -36.69 -5.13 -33.57
CA GLY A 559 -35.80 -6.26 -33.25
C GLY A 559 -34.43 -5.85 -32.70
N LEU A 560 -34.13 -4.55 -32.61
CA LEU A 560 -32.95 -4.01 -31.93
C LEU A 560 -33.34 -3.33 -30.60
N SER A 561 -32.40 -3.34 -29.65
CA SER A 561 -32.53 -2.66 -28.36
C SER A 561 -31.19 -2.08 -27.94
N VAL A 562 -31.21 -1.09 -27.03
CA VAL A 562 -30.00 -0.48 -26.46
C VAL A 562 -29.86 -0.82 -24.98
N SER A 563 -28.66 -1.20 -24.56
CA SER A 563 -28.30 -1.25 -23.15
C SER A 563 -28.01 0.17 -22.64
N THR A 564 -28.82 0.66 -21.71
CA THR A 564 -28.69 2.03 -21.19
C THR A 564 -27.44 2.25 -20.36
N THR A 565 -26.81 1.18 -19.86
CA THR A 565 -25.60 1.26 -19.04
C THR A 565 -24.33 1.12 -19.87
N THR A 566 -24.35 0.29 -20.91
CA THR A 566 -23.16 0.01 -21.73
C THR A 566 -23.16 0.71 -23.08
N GLY A 567 -24.29 1.24 -23.55
CA GLY A 567 -24.42 1.87 -24.87
C GLY A 567 -24.43 0.89 -26.05
N LEU A 568 -24.50 -0.42 -25.78
CA LEU A 568 -24.55 -1.45 -26.81
C LEU A 568 -25.95 -1.55 -27.42
N ILE A 569 -26.08 -1.22 -28.70
CA ILE A 569 -27.25 -1.53 -29.53
C ILE A 569 -27.06 -2.93 -30.10
N SER A 570 -27.97 -3.85 -29.80
CA SER A 570 -27.88 -5.22 -30.29
C SER A 570 -29.26 -5.86 -30.51
N GLY A 571 -29.28 -6.93 -31.32
CA GLY A 571 -30.47 -7.73 -31.60
C GLY A 571 -30.49 -8.23 -33.03
N THR A 572 -31.67 -8.56 -33.53
CA THR A 572 -31.89 -9.06 -34.89
C THR A 572 -32.99 -8.23 -35.54
N PRO A 573 -32.67 -7.31 -36.47
CA PRO A 573 -33.68 -6.49 -37.12
C PRO A 573 -34.58 -7.35 -38.00
N THR A 574 -35.88 -7.10 -37.96
CA THR A 574 -36.90 -7.96 -38.58
C THR A 574 -37.21 -7.64 -40.03
N ALA A 575 -36.91 -6.42 -40.48
CA ALA A 575 -37.17 -5.96 -41.85
C ALA A 575 -36.08 -5.01 -42.33
N ALA A 576 -35.95 -4.90 -43.65
CA ALA A 576 -35.08 -3.93 -44.29
C ALA A 576 -35.66 -2.51 -44.13
N ALA A 577 -34.81 -1.57 -43.72
CA ALA A 577 -35.17 -0.16 -43.55
C ALA A 577 -33.91 0.70 -43.35
N THR A 578 -33.96 1.93 -43.81
CA THR A 578 -33.01 2.98 -43.42
C THR A 578 -33.65 3.84 -42.34
N SER A 579 -33.03 3.88 -41.15
CA SER A 579 -33.53 4.60 -39.98
C SER A 579 -32.55 5.66 -39.50
N ASN A 580 -33.07 6.83 -39.16
CA ASN A 580 -32.32 7.88 -38.45
C ASN A 580 -32.50 7.68 -36.95
N VAL A 581 -31.56 6.98 -36.33
CA VAL A 581 -31.59 6.63 -34.91
C VAL A 581 -31.04 7.81 -34.10
N ALA A 582 -31.86 8.40 -33.25
CA ALA A 582 -31.44 9.46 -32.33
C ALA A 582 -30.68 8.84 -31.16
N LEU A 583 -29.35 9.02 -31.15
CA LEU A 583 -28.48 8.59 -30.07
C LEU A 583 -28.37 9.68 -29.01
N SER A 584 -28.33 9.28 -27.74
CA SER A 584 -28.04 10.17 -26.63
C SER A 584 -27.12 9.51 -25.61
N ALA A 585 -26.27 10.33 -25.00
CA ALA A 585 -25.41 9.95 -23.90
C ALA A 585 -25.52 11.03 -22.82
N SER A 586 -25.77 10.64 -21.58
CA SER A 586 -26.03 11.58 -20.48
C SER A 586 -25.08 11.37 -19.32
N ASN A 587 -24.72 12.47 -18.66
CA ASN A 587 -24.08 12.48 -17.35
C ASN A 587 -24.80 13.51 -16.44
N THR A 588 -24.29 13.74 -15.24
CA THR A 588 -24.87 14.68 -14.27
C THR A 588 -24.97 16.12 -14.75
N SER A 589 -24.28 16.48 -15.83
CA SER A 589 -24.20 17.85 -16.32
C SER A 589 -24.96 18.11 -17.61
N GLY A 590 -25.45 17.07 -18.28
CA GLY A 590 -26.24 17.23 -19.49
C GLY A 590 -26.30 15.99 -20.36
N THR A 591 -26.90 16.15 -21.53
CA THR A 591 -27.08 15.09 -22.53
C THR A 591 -26.50 15.53 -23.85
N GLY A 592 -25.57 14.75 -24.38
CA GLY A 592 -25.12 14.82 -25.77
C GLY A 592 -26.08 14.07 -26.68
N VAL A 593 -26.32 14.61 -27.88
CA VAL A 593 -27.18 13.98 -28.89
C VAL A 593 -26.49 13.96 -30.25
N SER A 594 -26.67 12.87 -30.99
CA SER A 594 -26.22 12.68 -32.37
C SER A 594 -27.22 11.79 -33.11
N THR A 595 -27.20 11.80 -34.44
CA THR A 595 -28.05 10.92 -35.25
C THR A 595 -27.21 9.88 -35.97
N LEU A 596 -27.52 8.60 -35.77
CA LEU A 596 -26.94 7.48 -36.50
C LEU A 596 -27.84 7.15 -37.70
N THR A 597 -27.26 7.12 -38.91
CA THR A 597 -27.94 6.55 -40.07
C THR A 597 -27.69 5.04 -40.09
N LEU A 598 -28.73 4.25 -39.79
CA LEU A 598 -28.67 2.79 -39.78
C LEU A 598 -29.44 2.22 -40.97
N SER A 599 -28.72 1.64 -41.93
CA SER A 599 -29.31 0.97 -43.11
C SER A 599 -29.32 -0.53 -42.92
N VAL A 600 -30.51 -1.11 -42.75
CA VAL A 600 -30.72 -2.56 -42.76
C VAL A 600 -31.18 -2.97 -44.15
N TYR A 601 -30.40 -3.81 -44.83
CA TYR A 601 -30.70 -4.35 -46.15
C TYR A 601 -31.50 -5.65 -46.06
N SER A 602 -32.21 -5.98 -47.13
CA SER A 602 -32.79 -7.31 -47.30
C SER A 602 -31.66 -8.35 -47.40
N ALA A 603 -31.89 -9.57 -46.94
CA ALA A 603 -30.93 -10.66 -47.18
C ALA A 603 -30.90 -11.10 -48.66
N CYS A 604 -31.95 -10.74 -49.41
CA CYS A 604 -32.09 -10.90 -50.86
C CYS A 604 -31.63 -9.63 -51.63
N ASP A 605 -31.02 -8.65 -50.95
CA ASP A 605 -30.36 -7.52 -51.59
C ASP A 605 -28.85 -7.75 -51.44
N LEU A 606 -28.29 -8.47 -52.41
CA LEU A 606 -26.92 -8.96 -52.40
C LEU A 606 -25.91 -7.87 -52.76
N ASN A 607 -26.33 -6.89 -53.57
CA ASN A 607 -25.46 -5.79 -53.98
C ASN A 607 -25.55 -4.55 -53.05
N ARG A 608 -26.50 -4.54 -52.11
CA ARG A 608 -26.78 -3.48 -51.14
C ARG A 608 -27.15 -2.15 -51.79
N ASP A 609 -27.87 -2.18 -52.91
CA ASP A 609 -28.39 -1.00 -53.58
C ASP A 609 -29.79 -0.57 -53.05
N ALA A 610 -30.27 -1.25 -52.01
CA ALA A 610 -31.58 -1.09 -51.39
C ALA A 610 -32.76 -1.59 -52.25
N SER A 611 -32.50 -2.36 -53.32
CA SER A 611 -33.53 -2.90 -54.21
C SER A 611 -33.25 -4.36 -54.55
N THR A 612 -34.05 -5.29 -54.03
CA THR A 612 -34.00 -6.70 -54.48
C THR A 612 -34.51 -6.83 -55.92
N ASN A 613 -33.63 -7.11 -56.86
CA ASN A 613 -33.91 -7.10 -58.30
C ASN A 613 -33.10 -8.17 -59.08
N VAL A 614 -33.13 -8.11 -60.42
CA VAL A 614 -32.47 -9.10 -61.29
C VAL A 614 -30.94 -9.16 -61.10
N VAL A 615 -30.32 -8.07 -60.64
CA VAL A 615 -28.89 -8.02 -60.34
C VAL A 615 -28.55 -8.91 -59.15
N ASP A 616 -29.39 -8.93 -58.10
CA ASP A 616 -29.22 -9.81 -56.94
C ASP A 616 -29.35 -11.27 -57.35
N VAL A 617 -30.37 -11.59 -58.16
CA VAL A 617 -30.57 -12.93 -58.70
C VAL A 617 -29.34 -13.40 -59.46
N GLN A 618 -28.73 -12.53 -60.26
CA GLN A 618 -27.52 -12.87 -61.01
C GLN A 618 -26.34 -13.15 -60.08
N LEU A 619 -26.21 -12.42 -58.97
CA LEU A 619 -25.19 -12.68 -57.95
C LEU A 619 -25.42 -14.02 -57.27
N GLN A 620 -26.67 -14.35 -56.91
CA GLN A 620 -27.02 -15.63 -56.29
C GLN A 620 -26.83 -16.81 -57.25
N VAL A 621 -27.14 -16.66 -58.55
CA VAL A 621 -26.86 -17.67 -59.59
C VAL A 621 -25.36 -17.92 -59.72
N ASN A 622 -24.55 -16.86 -59.76
CA ASN A 622 -23.10 -16.99 -59.84
C ASN A 622 -22.54 -17.75 -58.62
N ALA A 623 -23.08 -17.51 -57.43
CA ALA A 623 -22.73 -18.24 -56.21
C ALA A 623 -23.12 -19.73 -56.29
N ALA A 624 -24.34 -20.03 -56.75
CA ALA A 624 -24.83 -21.42 -56.89
C ALA A 624 -24.07 -22.24 -57.94
N LEU A 625 -23.54 -21.59 -58.97
CA LEU A 625 -22.69 -22.21 -59.99
C LEU A 625 -21.22 -22.36 -59.56
N GLY A 626 -20.85 -21.85 -58.38
CA GLY A 626 -19.45 -21.80 -57.92
C GLY A 626 -18.58 -20.80 -58.69
N ALA A 627 -19.17 -19.92 -59.50
CA ALA A 627 -18.48 -18.85 -60.22
C ALA A 627 -18.15 -17.65 -59.30
N ALA A 628 -18.81 -17.55 -58.15
CA ALA A 628 -18.51 -16.61 -57.08
C ALA A 628 -18.60 -17.32 -55.71
N ALA A 629 -18.00 -16.72 -54.68
CA ALA A 629 -18.16 -17.21 -53.32
C ALA A 629 -19.62 -17.08 -52.86
N CYS A 630 -20.08 -18.02 -52.02
CA CYS A 630 -21.41 -17.97 -51.43
C CYS A 630 -21.54 -16.73 -50.53
N ALA A 631 -22.30 -15.74 -50.99
CA ALA A 631 -22.50 -14.47 -50.29
C ALA A 631 -23.78 -14.43 -49.45
N SER A 632 -24.78 -15.26 -49.77
CA SER A 632 -26.06 -15.32 -49.05
C SER A 632 -26.64 -16.75 -49.11
N ASP A 633 -26.51 -17.48 -47.99
CA ASP A 633 -27.20 -18.75 -47.75
C ASP A 633 -28.54 -18.45 -47.08
N LEU A 634 -29.59 -18.34 -47.91
CA LEU A 634 -30.91 -17.87 -47.49
C LEU A 634 -31.66 -18.95 -46.73
N ASN A 635 -31.51 -20.23 -47.12
CA ASN A 635 -32.16 -21.34 -46.44
C ASN A 635 -31.36 -21.89 -45.24
N ARG A 636 -30.13 -21.43 -45.03
CA ARG A 636 -29.24 -21.81 -43.92
C ARG A 636 -28.88 -23.30 -43.92
N ASP A 637 -28.78 -23.92 -45.10
CA ASP A 637 -28.35 -25.31 -45.24
C ASP A 637 -26.82 -25.46 -45.35
N GLY A 638 -26.10 -24.34 -45.36
CA GLY A 638 -24.65 -24.27 -45.49
C GLY A 638 -24.15 -24.17 -46.93
N LEU A 639 -25.04 -24.13 -47.93
CA LEU A 639 -24.70 -24.11 -49.36
C LEU A 639 -25.54 -23.09 -50.12
N CYS A 640 -24.90 -22.18 -50.86
CA CYS A 640 -25.61 -21.43 -51.89
C CYS A 640 -25.96 -22.36 -53.06
N ASN A 641 -27.24 -22.66 -53.26
CA ASN A 641 -27.70 -23.56 -54.31
C ASN A 641 -28.98 -23.04 -55.00
N VAL A 642 -29.62 -23.88 -55.80
CA VAL A 642 -30.83 -23.51 -56.55
C VAL A 642 -31.98 -23.05 -55.65
N ILE A 643 -32.03 -23.50 -54.39
CA ILE A 643 -33.04 -23.09 -53.42
C ILE A 643 -32.88 -21.61 -53.06
N ASP A 644 -31.66 -21.14 -52.83
CA ASP A 644 -31.41 -19.72 -52.54
C ASP A 644 -31.69 -18.85 -53.77
N VAL A 645 -31.29 -19.30 -54.96
CA VAL A 645 -31.62 -18.62 -56.22
C VAL A 645 -33.13 -18.47 -56.35
N GLN A 646 -33.90 -19.52 -56.07
CA GLN A 646 -35.36 -19.47 -56.16
C GLN A 646 -35.97 -18.49 -55.15
N ARG A 647 -35.43 -18.40 -53.93
CA ARG A 647 -35.88 -17.45 -52.90
C ARG A 647 -35.60 -16.01 -53.31
N ASP A 648 -34.44 -15.77 -53.89
CA ASP A 648 -34.03 -14.44 -54.37
C ASP A 648 -34.84 -14.00 -55.62
N VAL A 649 -35.13 -14.94 -56.54
CA VAL A 649 -36.06 -14.72 -57.66
C VAL A 649 -37.45 -14.35 -57.14
N ASN A 650 -37.98 -15.10 -56.16
CA ASN A 650 -39.29 -14.80 -55.60
C ASN A 650 -39.33 -13.42 -54.94
N ALA A 651 -38.26 -13.04 -54.24
CA ALA A 651 -38.14 -11.73 -53.63
C ALA A 651 -38.05 -10.60 -54.66
N SER A 652 -37.29 -10.77 -55.74
CA SER A 652 -37.15 -9.78 -56.83
C SER A 652 -38.43 -9.56 -57.64
N LEU A 653 -39.35 -10.52 -57.62
CA LEU A 653 -40.69 -10.42 -58.20
C LEU A 653 -41.72 -9.78 -57.26
N GLY A 654 -41.30 -9.24 -56.11
CA GLY A 654 -42.16 -8.59 -55.12
C GLY A 654 -42.69 -9.51 -54.02
N GLY A 655 -42.19 -10.75 -53.95
CA GLY A 655 -42.44 -11.67 -52.84
C GLY A 655 -41.62 -11.31 -51.59
N GLN A 656 -41.92 -11.97 -50.46
CA GLN A 656 -41.10 -11.84 -49.25
C GLN A 656 -39.77 -12.59 -49.43
N CYS A 657 -38.68 -12.00 -48.93
CA CYS A 657 -37.39 -12.69 -48.80
C CYS A 657 -37.47 -13.72 -47.66
N LEU A 658 -37.50 -15.02 -48.01
CA LEU A 658 -37.66 -16.10 -47.04
C LEU A 658 -36.31 -16.60 -46.52
N LEU A 659 -36.19 -16.70 -45.19
CA LEU A 659 -34.96 -17.09 -44.51
C LEU A 659 -35.17 -18.31 -43.59
N GLY A 660 -34.16 -19.18 -43.53
CA GLY A 660 -34.19 -20.42 -42.73
C GLY A 660 -34.65 -21.65 -43.54
N PRO A 661 -34.62 -22.85 -42.93
CA PRO A 661 -34.79 -24.12 -43.65
C PRO A 661 -36.09 -24.22 -44.46
#